data_AF-W3XMU1-F1
#
_entry.id   AF-W3XMU1-F1
#
_cell.length_a   1.000
_cell.length_b   1.000
_cell.length_c   1.000
_cell.angle_alpha   90.00
_cell.angle_beta   90.00
_cell.angle_gamma   90.00
#
_symmetry.space_group_name_H-M   'P 1'
#
loop_
_entity.id
_entity.type
_entity.pdbx_description
1 polymer ?
#
loop_
_entity_poly.entity_id
_entity_poly.type
_entity_poly.pdbx_seq_one_letter_code
_entity_poly.pdbx_strand_id
1 'polypeptide(L)'
;MTDGVWEAYNARIEELREREYPMLKDEIYLDHAGTTLYAKSLIEKFSADMVSNLYGNPHSGSASSQASTSRIDDVRLRLLQFFNADPAEFDLVFVANATAGIKLVVEALRAGPDGFTYVYHQSSHTSLVGVREETRTSLCFDDVAVENWIAGTHVPDELKGSTSPILFAYPAQSNMDGSRMPLDWSRRLRKRGCECKSARYTLLDAAAYVATSQLDLSDSDCAPDFTVLSLYKIFGFPDLGALIVRRQAVPVFRHRKYFGGGTVDMVVCRKEKWHASKVSSLHEALEDGTLPTHSIIALDAALETHQRLFGKMESIALHTSVLAHRLHNQLAALRHGNGAPVCAIYSPSSKDGRKLPGTGPVVAFNLRNSYGAWISLAEFEKLATLKKFHIRTGGLCNPGGISTALGLEPWEMKRNFSSGFRCGNENDIICGKPTGIVRVSLGAMSTVADVDKFVLFISEFYLDQHVSELPVSSRALESGSEYNLQVRDIMVYPIKSCAGFRVPRGVLWDMRPEGLAWDREWCLVHRGTGRALSQKQHPRMALLQPLLDFDKGVLQVSYRGLLPDGKPPSSIAIPLSADPSVFESPQVTEHLPSRVCGEAITAQKYGCPDINGFFSSILGVSCALARFPPGGQGKSMRHAKAHLQKHQNVSSKSSRYPLPSGMPGVTTPPDSDTETEQRRILLSNESPILAINLSSLAVLNREVMARGGKPVSADVFRANIVIGPPVDDSRQPSAEDETLAYSEDHWSTLRIGQQDFQMLGSCRRCHMVCIDQDTAIKSEEPFVTLTKTRRFDGKVFFGTHMCHIPATTEASTVEAQRPTIQIGDTVMIDV
;
A
#
# COMPACT_ATOMS: atom_id res chain seq x y z
N MET A 1 -8.34 17.76 -36.37
CA MET A 1 -7.30 18.78 -36.61
C MET A 1 -6.24 18.11 -37.49
N THR A 2 -5.81 18.71 -38.60
CA THR A 2 -4.68 18.18 -39.41
C THR A 2 -3.35 18.48 -38.73
N ASP A 3 -2.27 17.77 -39.08
CA ASP A 3 -0.96 17.90 -38.40
C ASP A 3 -0.45 19.35 -38.38
N GLY A 4 -0.57 20.08 -39.49
CA GLY A 4 -0.19 21.50 -39.55
C GLY A 4 -1.06 22.44 -38.70
N VAL A 5 -2.30 22.08 -38.37
CA VAL A 5 -3.16 22.92 -37.51
C VAL A 5 -2.81 22.72 -36.03
N TRP A 6 -2.41 21.50 -35.63
CA TRP A 6 -1.93 21.27 -34.27
C TRP A 6 -0.54 21.90 -34.05
N GLU A 7 0.37 21.79 -35.01
CA GLU A 7 1.69 22.44 -34.93
C GLU A 7 1.56 23.96 -34.77
N ALA A 8 0.66 24.59 -35.52
CA ALA A 8 0.35 26.01 -35.37
C ALA A 8 -0.23 26.33 -33.97
N TYR A 9 -1.07 25.44 -33.42
CA TYR A 9 -1.58 25.60 -32.06
C TYR A 9 -0.44 25.52 -31.03
N ASN A 10 0.44 24.53 -31.10
CA ASN A 10 1.58 24.39 -30.18
C ASN A 10 2.51 25.61 -30.25
N ALA A 11 2.86 26.08 -31.45
CA ALA A 11 3.69 27.27 -31.63
C ALA A 11 3.06 28.52 -30.98
N ARG A 12 1.73 28.67 -31.11
CA ARG A 12 0.99 29.73 -30.41
C ARG A 12 1.07 29.59 -28.89
N ILE A 13 1.02 28.37 -28.35
CA ILE A 13 1.16 28.11 -26.90
C ILE A 13 2.56 28.48 -26.41
N GLU A 14 3.61 28.17 -27.18
CA GLU A 14 4.99 28.56 -26.85
C GLU A 14 5.14 30.08 -26.74
N GLU A 15 4.67 30.84 -27.74
CA GLU A 15 4.70 32.31 -27.72
C GLU A 15 3.84 32.88 -26.58
N LEU A 16 2.67 32.28 -26.33
CA LEU A 16 1.78 32.68 -25.26
C LEU A 16 2.42 32.47 -23.89
N ARG A 17 3.14 31.36 -23.70
CA ARG A 17 3.79 31.02 -22.43
C ARG A 17 4.79 32.08 -22.00
N GLU A 18 5.60 32.59 -22.93
CA GLU A 18 6.58 33.64 -22.63
C GLU A 18 5.93 34.93 -22.09
N ARG A 19 4.73 35.26 -22.58
CA ARG A 19 4.01 36.49 -22.18
C ARG A 19 3.17 36.32 -20.92
N GLU A 20 2.44 35.20 -20.84
CA GLU A 20 1.39 34.98 -19.83
C GLU A 20 1.90 34.25 -18.60
N TYR A 21 3.02 33.53 -18.70
CA TYR A 21 3.56 32.68 -17.64
C TYR A 21 5.06 32.99 -17.37
N PRO A 22 5.43 34.25 -17.02
CA PRO A 22 6.82 34.63 -16.81
C PRO A 22 7.50 33.89 -15.65
N MET A 23 6.72 33.37 -14.69
CA MET A 23 7.23 32.54 -13.60
C MET A 23 7.71 31.16 -14.03
N LEU A 24 7.41 30.72 -15.26
CA LEU A 24 7.94 29.49 -15.84
C LEU A 24 9.27 29.69 -16.57
N LYS A 25 9.87 30.88 -16.49
CA LYS A 25 11.18 31.11 -17.07
C LYS A 25 12.21 30.19 -16.41
N ASP A 26 12.84 29.34 -17.22
CA ASP A 26 13.80 28.32 -16.81
C ASP A 26 13.25 27.18 -15.93
N GLU A 27 11.92 27.12 -15.71
CA GLU A 27 11.26 26.11 -14.87
C GLU A 27 10.26 25.29 -15.71
N ILE A 28 10.13 23.99 -15.39
CA ILE A 28 9.20 23.08 -16.08
C ILE A 28 8.17 22.56 -15.08
N TYR A 29 6.91 22.96 -15.27
CA TYR A 29 5.81 22.57 -14.39
C TYR A 29 5.03 21.40 -14.97
N LEU A 30 4.99 20.30 -14.22
CA LEU A 30 4.39 19.02 -14.60
C LEU A 30 3.39 18.50 -13.54
N ASP A 31 2.87 19.38 -12.67
CA ASP A 31 1.90 19.06 -11.60
C ASP A 31 0.48 19.62 -11.84
N HIS A 32 0.08 19.79 -13.11
CA HIS A 32 -1.23 20.34 -13.50
C HIS A 32 -2.45 19.56 -12.98
N ALA A 33 -2.34 18.26 -12.67
CA ALA A 33 -3.45 17.49 -12.10
C ALA A 33 -3.76 17.85 -10.63
N GLY A 34 -2.78 18.41 -9.92
CA GLY A 34 -2.97 19.00 -8.59
C GLY A 34 -3.70 20.34 -8.70
N THR A 35 -3.00 21.34 -9.23
CA THR A 35 -3.48 22.70 -9.48
C THR A 35 -2.78 23.20 -10.74
N THR A 36 -3.47 23.95 -11.60
CA THR A 36 -2.81 24.57 -12.75
C THR A 36 -2.34 25.98 -12.42
N LEU A 37 -1.57 26.62 -13.31
CA LEU A 37 -1.06 27.97 -13.07
C LEU A 37 -2.02 29.02 -13.64
N TYR A 38 -2.18 30.13 -12.93
CA TYR A 38 -2.95 31.28 -13.42
C TYR A 38 -2.12 32.09 -14.43
N ALA A 39 -2.80 32.68 -15.41
CA ALA A 39 -2.18 33.59 -16.37
C ALA A 39 -1.96 34.97 -15.76
N LYS A 40 -0.90 35.66 -16.15
CA LYS A 40 -0.62 37.05 -15.77
C LYS A 40 -1.81 37.98 -16.07
N SER A 41 -2.35 37.90 -17.30
CA SER A 41 -3.46 38.76 -17.73
C SER A 41 -4.76 38.53 -16.94
N LEU A 42 -4.95 37.34 -16.36
CA LEU A 42 -6.07 37.06 -15.48
C LEU A 42 -6.00 37.95 -14.23
N ILE A 43 -4.84 37.95 -13.57
CA ILE A 43 -4.61 38.72 -12.34
C ILE A 43 -4.68 40.23 -12.61
N GLU A 44 -4.07 40.69 -13.71
CA GLU A 44 -4.14 42.11 -14.11
C GLU A 44 -5.58 42.56 -14.35
N LYS A 45 -6.38 41.75 -15.05
CA LYS A 45 -7.78 42.05 -15.30
C LYS A 45 -8.62 42.05 -14.02
N PHE A 46 -8.45 41.04 -13.17
CA PHE A 46 -9.15 40.98 -11.89
C PHE A 46 -8.77 42.17 -10.97
N SER A 47 -7.49 42.52 -10.92
CA SER A 47 -7.02 43.68 -10.15
C SER A 47 -7.62 44.98 -10.68
N ALA A 48 -7.67 45.17 -12.00
CA ALA A 48 -8.29 46.36 -12.59
C ALA A 48 -9.77 46.45 -12.22
N ASP A 49 -10.51 45.33 -12.32
CA ASP A 49 -11.94 45.26 -11.98
C ASP A 49 -12.20 45.61 -10.50
N MET A 50 -11.37 45.10 -9.58
CA MET A 50 -11.49 45.38 -8.15
C MET A 50 -11.13 46.83 -7.78
N VAL A 51 -10.25 47.49 -8.54
CA VAL A 51 -9.88 48.89 -8.31
C VAL A 51 -10.91 49.85 -8.89
N SER A 52 -11.54 49.50 -10.02
CA SER A 52 -12.51 50.38 -10.69
C SER A 52 -13.92 50.31 -10.12
N ASN A 53 -14.26 49.26 -9.37
CA ASN A 53 -15.62 49.00 -8.91
C ASN A 53 -15.71 48.92 -7.38
N LEU A 54 -16.86 49.32 -6.83
CA LEU A 54 -17.16 49.20 -5.40
C LEU A 54 -18.09 48.02 -5.15
N TYR A 55 -17.52 46.89 -4.73
CA TYR A 55 -18.28 45.69 -4.35
C TYR A 55 -18.54 45.66 -2.84
N GLY A 56 -19.81 45.53 -2.46
CA GLY A 56 -20.26 45.44 -1.07
C GLY A 56 -20.65 44.01 -0.68
N ASN A 57 -20.97 43.81 0.60
CA ASN A 57 -21.52 42.54 1.09
C ASN A 57 -22.92 42.28 0.49
N PRO A 58 -23.19 41.15 -0.21
CA PRO A 58 -24.41 40.90 -1.01
C PRO A 58 -25.75 40.77 -0.25
N HIS A 59 -25.81 41.16 1.03
CA HIS A 59 -27.00 40.97 1.88
C HIS A 59 -27.72 42.28 2.26
N SER A 60 -27.36 43.41 1.64
CA SER A 60 -27.99 44.71 1.91
C SER A 60 -28.63 45.34 0.68
N GLY A 61 -29.48 46.34 0.89
CA GLY A 61 -30.11 47.09 -0.19
C GLY A 61 -29.22 48.18 -0.81
N SER A 62 -27.93 48.28 -0.44
CA SER A 62 -27.04 49.31 -1.00
C SER A 62 -26.68 49.02 -2.47
N ALA A 63 -26.34 50.06 -3.22
CA ALA A 63 -25.92 49.91 -4.62
C ALA A 63 -24.70 48.98 -4.78
N SER A 64 -23.73 49.06 -3.87
CA SER A 64 -22.54 48.19 -3.87
C SER A 64 -22.87 46.73 -3.58
N SER A 65 -23.86 46.47 -2.72
CA SER A 65 -24.37 45.12 -2.43
C SER A 65 -25.12 44.54 -3.61
N GLN A 66 -26.03 45.32 -4.22
CA GLN A 66 -26.76 44.90 -5.41
C GLN A 66 -25.82 44.62 -6.60
N ALA A 67 -24.77 45.42 -6.77
CA ALA A 67 -23.75 45.19 -7.78
C ALA A 67 -23.02 43.85 -7.55
N SER A 68 -22.64 43.53 -6.31
CA SER A 68 -22.06 42.23 -5.96
C SER A 68 -23.02 41.07 -6.26
N THR A 69 -24.29 41.18 -5.86
CA THR A 69 -25.30 40.13 -6.10
C THR A 69 -25.51 39.88 -7.59
N SER A 70 -25.72 40.94 -8.38
CA SER A 70 -25.87 40.83 -9.84
C SER A 70 -24.65 40.16 -10.47
N ARG A 71 -23.44 40.52 -10.02
CA ARG A 71 -22.20 39.95 -10.55
C ARG A 71 -22.06 38.47 -10.22
N ILE A 72 -22.46 38.05 -9.01
CA ILE A 72 -22.47 36.64 -8.60
C ILE A 72 -23.43 35.84 -9.49
N ASP A 73 -24.63 36.37 -9.75
CA ASP A 73 -25.64 35.68 -10.55
C ASP A 73 -25.23 35.55 -12.02
N ASP A 74 -24.64 36.60 -12.60
CA ASP A 74 -24.10 36.57 -13.97
C ASP A 74 -22.98 35.53 -14.10
N VAL A 75 -22.06 35.47 -13.13
CA VAL A 75 -20.96 34.50 -13.13
C VAL A 75 -21.48 33.08 -12.97
N ARG A 76 -22.51 32.86 -12.13
CA ARG A 76 -23.17 31.55 -11.99
C ARG A 76 -23.74 31.08 -13.32
N LEU A 77 -24.44 31.95 -14.04
CA LEU A 77 -25.00 31.64 -15.35
C LEU A 77 -23.90 31.36 -16.39
N ARG A 78 -22.84 32.18 -16.44
CA ARG A 78 -21.70 31.95 -17.33
C ARG A 78 -20.99 30.63 -17.06
N LEU A 79 -20.88 30.23 -15.79
CA LEU A 79 -20.27 28.95 -15.43
C LEU A 79 -21.17 27.76 -15.83
N LEU A 80 -22.48 27.86 -15.66
CA LEU A 80 -23.43 26.86 -16.18
C LEU A 80 -23.31 26.74 -17.72
N GLN A 81 -23.28 27.87 -18.43
CA GLN A 81 -23.08 27.91 -19.88
C GLN A 81 -21.74 27.29 -20.31
N PHE A 82 -20.67 27.51 -19.54
CA PHE A 82 -19.37 26.88 -19.80
C PHE A 82 -19.45 25.35 -19.80
N PHE A 83 -20.38 24.74 -19.04
CA PHE A 83 -20.61 23.28 -19.02
C PHE A 83 -21.82 22.83 -19.85
N ASN A 84 -22.38 23.71 -20.68
CA ASN A 84 -23.64 23.50 -21.41
C ASN A 84 -24.81 23.06 -20.50
N ALA A 85 -24.82 23.47 -19.23
CA ALA A 85 -25.88 23.14 -18.29
C ALA A 85 -26.99 24.20 -18.35
N ASP A 86 -28.20 23.80 -18.72
CA ASP A 86 -29.36 24.70 -18.75
C ASP A 86 -29.79 25.05 -17.31
N PRO A 87 -29.87 26.34 -16.90
CA PRO A 87 -30.38 26.74 -15.57
C PRO A 87 -31.83 26.29 -15.29
N ALA A 88 -32.60 25.93 -16.31
CA ALA A 88 -33.92 25.32 -16.16
C ALA A 88 -33.86 23.86 -15.68
N GLU A 89 -32.76 23.14 -15.92
CA GLU A 89 -32.54 21.73 -15.56
C GLU A 89 -31.52 21.56 -14.42
N PHE A 90 -30.64 22.54 -14.22
CA PHE A 90 -29.56 22.51 -13.25
C PHE A 90 -29.52 23.75 -12.36
N ASP A 91 -28.99 23.58 -11.16
CA ASP A 91 -28.60 24.69 -10.28
C ASP A 91 -27.11 24.58 -9.94
N LEU A 92 -26.47 25.69 -9.60
CA LEU A 92 -25.03 25.75 -9.31
C LEU A 92 -24.79 26.41 -7.95
N VAL A 93 -24.14 25.64 -7.08
CA VAL A 93 -23.76 26.06 -5.73
C VAL A 93 -22.26 26.32 -5.70
N PHE A 94 -21.86 27.53 -5.31
CA PHE A 94 -20.44 27.82 -5.10
C PHE A 94 -19.96 27.15 -3.81
N VAL A 95 -18.83 26.46 -3.90
CA VAL A 95 -18.20 25.75 -2.77
C VAL A 95 -16.71 26.07 -2.75
N ALA A 96 -16.02 25.77 -1.64
CA ALA A 96 -14.58 26.05 -1.55
C ALA A 96 -13.74 25.23 -2.56
N ASN A 97 -14.15 24.00 -2.85
CA ASN A 97 -13.51 23.07 -3.80
C ASN A 97 -14.41 21.82 -3.98
N ALA A 98 -14.00 20.88 -4.85
CA ALA A 98 -14.74 19.63 -5.07
C ALA A 98 -15.03 18.85 -3.76
N THR A 99 -14.07 18.79 -2.82
CA THR A 99 -14.25 18.11 -1.52
C THR A 99 -15.37 18.75 -0.69
N ALA A 100 -15.50 20.08 -0.72
CA ALA A 100 -16.60 20.77 -0.03
C ALA A 100 -17.96 20.41 -0.66
N GLY A 101 -18.04 20.33 -2.00
CA GLY A 101 -19.24 19.87 -2.70
C GLY A 101 -19.62 18.43 -2.35
N ILE A 102 -18.64 17.52 -2.28
CA ILE A 102 -18.84 16.12 -1.85
C ILE A 102 -19.44 16.08 -0.44
N LYS A 103 -18.84 16.81 0.50
CA LYS A 103 -19.31 16.85 1.90
C LYS A 103 -20.74 17.36 1.99
N LEU A 104 -21.13 18.35 1.19
CA LEU A 104 -22.47 18.92 1.20
C LEU A 104 -23.53 17.90 0.72
N VAL A 105 -23.24 17.13 -0.34
CA VAL A 105 -24.11 16.04 -0.80
C VAL A 105 -24.24 14.94 0.25
N VAL A 106 -23.12 14.55 0.86
CA VAL A 106 -23.07 13.51 1.90
C VAL A 106 -23.80 13.94 3.16
N GLU A 107 -23.68 15.20 3.57
CA GLU A 107 -24.40 15.77 4.70
C GLU A 107 -25.92 15.63 4.50
N ALA A 108 -26.41 15.97 3.30
CA ALA A 108 -27.83 15.87 2.97
C ALA A 108 -28.35 14.43 3.01
N LEU A 109 -27.62 13.48 2.42
CA LEU A 109 -27.99 12.06 2.42
C LEU A 109 -27.93 11.44 3.81
N ARG A 110 -26.91 11.79 4.61
CA ARG A 110 -26.76 11.32 6.00
C ARG A 110 -27.88 11.82 6.90
N ALA A 111 -28.39 13.02 6.64
CA ALA A 111 -29.48 13.59 7.41
C ALA A 111 -30.84 12.94 7.15
N GLY A 112 -30.96 12.13 6.08
CA GLY A 112 -32.13 11.30 5.79
C GLY A 112 -32.39 10.24 6.87
N PRO A 113 -33.65 9.84 7.09
CA PRO A 113 -34.05 8.95 8.19
C PRO A 113 -33.36 7.58 8.15
N ASP A 114 -33.13 7.05 6.94
CA ASP A 114 -32.53 5.73 6.73
C ASP A 114 -31.02 5.80 6.38
N GLY A 115 -30.42 7.00 6.45
CA GLY A 115 -29.08 7.25 5.93
C GLY A 115 -28.98 6.96 4.43
N PHE A 116 -27.83 6.44 3.99
CA PHE A 116 -27.61 6.05 2.59
C PHE A 116 -26.63 4.88 2.50
N THR A 117 -26.70 4.12 1.41
CA THR A 117 -25.69 3.12 1.03
C THR A 117 -24.72 3.74 0.03
N TYR A 118 -23.42 3.50 0.18
CA TYR A 118 -22.40 4.12 -0.65
C TYR A 118 -21.70 3.11 -1.56
N VAL A 119 -21.62 3.42 -2.85
CA VAL A 119 -20.79 2.68 -3.81
C VAL A 119 -19.82 3.67 -4.41
N TYR A 120 -18.52 3.34 -4.42
CA TYR A 120 -17.51 4.21 -5.01
C TYR A 120 -16.53 3.46 -5.89
N HIS A 121 -16.00 4.14 -6.91
CA HIS A 121 -15.03 3.55 -7.82
C HIS A 121 -13.62 3.48 -7.20
N GLN A 122 -12.82 2.46 -7.52
CA GLN A 122 -11.47 2.26 -6.97
C GLN A 122 -10.48 3.38 -7.33
N SER A 123 -10.69 4.05 -8.47
CA SER A 123 -9.89 5.20 -8.93
C SER A 123 -10.27 6.52 -8.24
N SER A 124 -11.12 6.45 -7.22
CA SER A 124 -11.57 7.59 -6.43
C SER A 124 -10.43 8.28 -5.69
N HIS A 125 -10.46 9.61 -5.73
CA HIS A 125 -9.64 10.45 -4.86
C HIS A 125 -10.03 10.24 -3.39
N THR A 126 -9.10 10.47 -2.46
CA THR A 126 -9.33 10.34 -1.01
C THR A 126 -10.56 11.08 -0.52
N SER A 127 -10.97 12.17 -1.19
CA SER A 127 -12.21 12.91 -0.89
C SER A 127 -13.47 12.06 -1.07
N LEU A 128 -13.52 11.21 -2.09
CA LEU A 128 -14.61 10.25 -2.32
C LEU A 128 -14.45 9.00 -1.45
N VAL A 129 -13.22 8.52 -1.24
CA VAL A 129 -12.97 7.37 -0.35
C VAL A 129 -13.43 7.68 1.07
N GLY A 130 -13.17 8.89 1.57
CA GLY A 130 -13.55 9.31 2.93
C GLY A 130 -15.05 9.29 3.20
N VAL A 131 -15.91 9.36 2.17
CA VAL A 131 -17.37 9.27 2.30
C VAL A 131 -17.81 7.93 2.88
N ARG A 132 -17.01 6.86 2.70
CA ARG A 132 -17.32 5.53 3.23
C ARG A 132 -17.46 5.50 4.75
N GLU A 133 -16.79 6.42 5.45
CA GLU A 133 -16.83 6.53 6.92
C GLU A 133 -18.14 7.17 7.41
N GLU A 134 -18.94 7.72 6.50
CA GLU A 134 -20.17 8.47 6.79
C GLU A 134 -21.44 7.66 6.51
N THR A 135 -21.28 6.38 6.19
CA THR A 135 -22.34 5.39 5.95
C THR A 135 -22.05 4.12 6.75
N ARG A 136 -23.11 3.32 6.98
CA ARG A 136 -22.98 1.98 7.56
C ARG A 136 -22.52 0.92 6.54
N THR A 137 -22.81 1.14 5.26
CA THR A 137 -22.58 0.15 4.20
C THR A 137 -21.91 0.85 3.02
N SER A 138 -20.68 0.43 2.72
CA SER A 138 -19.91 0.96 1.60
C SER A 138 -19.28 -0.16 0.78
N LEU A 139 -19.24 0.02 -0.54
CA LEU A 139 -18.64 -0.93 -1.49
C LEU A 139 -17.69 -0.18 -2.43
N CYS A 140 -16.51 -0.76 -2.66
CA CYS A 140 -15.52 -0.26 -3.62
C CYS A 140 -15.56 -1.12 -4.88
N PHE A 141 -15.84 -0.52 -6.04
CA PHE A 141 -15.93 -1.22 -7.32
C PHE A 141 -14.80 -0.83 -8.27
N ASP A 142 -14.35 -1.79 -9.09
CA ASP A 142 -13.60 -1.53 -10.32
C ASP A 142 -14.54 -1.39 -11.53
N ASP A 143 -13.98 -1.14 -12.71
CA ASP A 143 -14.75 -0.99 -13.95
C ASP A 143 -15.66 -2.20 -14.21
N VAL A 144 -15.15 -3.42 -13.98
CA VAL A 144 -15.86 -4.67 -14.22
C VAL A 144 -17.04 -4.83 -13.26
N ALA A 145 -16.84 -4.53 -11.98
CA ALA A 145 -17.90 -4.57 -10.97
C ALA A 145 -18.98 -3.51 -11.24
N VAL A 146 -18.62 -2.30 -11.68
CA VAL A 146 -19.60 -1.27 -12.09
C VAL A 146 -20.41 -1.76 -13.30
N GLU A 147 -19.74 -2.28 -14.33
CA GLU A 147 -20.40 -2.78 -15.54
C GLU A 147 -21.33 -3.96 -15.24
N ASN A 148 -20.89 -4.93 -14.43
CA ASN A 148 -21.72 -6.06 -13.98
C ASN A 148 -22.91 -5.60 -13.14
N TRP A 149 -22.73 -4.59 -12.29
CA TRP A 149 -23.81 -4.02 -11.49
C TRP A 149 -24.84 -3.28 -12.35
N ILE A 150 -24.39 -2.50 -13.33
CA ILE A 150 -25.26 -1.81 -14.28
C ILE A 150 -26.00 -2.82 -15.17
N ALA A 151 -25.31 -3.85 -15.66
CA ALA A 151 -25.90 -4.93 -16.47
C ALA A 151 -26.85 -5.83 -15.67
N GLY A 152 -26.71 -5.88 -14.35
CA GLY A 152 -27.49 -6.74 -13.47
C GLY A 152 -27.05 -8.20 -13.44
N THR A 153 -25.90 -8.53 -14.04
CA THR A 153 -25.30 -9.87 -14.03
C THR A 153 -24.83 -10.27 -12.64
N HIS A 154 -24.34 -9.29 -11.86
CA HIS A 154 -23.96 -9.47 -10.48
C HIS A 154 -24.41 -8.25 -9.66
N VAL A 155 -25.26 -8.49 -8.66
CA VAL A 155 -25.65 -7.48 -7.67
C VAL A 155 -25.15 -7.97 -6.32
N PRO A 156 -24.30 -7.20 -5.62
CA PRO A 156 -23.87 -7.54 -4.27
C PRO A 156 -25.07 -7.70 -3.33
N ASP A 157 -24.97 -8.64 -2.39
CA ASP A 157 -26.06 -8.95 -1.47
C ASP A 157 -26.39 -7.75 -0.56
N GLU A 158 -25.41 -6.91 -0.24
CA GLU A 158 -25.57 -5.67 0.53
C GLU A 158 -26.44 -4.63 -0.19
N LEU A 159 -26.54 -4.71 -1.52
CA LEU A 159 -27.40 -3.84 -2.32
C LEU A 159 -28.78 -4.47 -2.57
N LYS A 160 -28.97 -5.77 -2.32
CA LYS A 160 -30.26 -6.45 -2.50
C LYS A 160 -31.19 -6.13 -1.32
N GLY A 161 -32.37 -5.60 -1.63
CA GLY A 161 -33.39 -5.34 -0.61
C GLY A 161 -33.11 -4.13 0.29
N SER A 162 -32.07 -3.34 0.01
CA SER A 162 -31.87 -2.05 0.67
C SER A 162 -33.11 -1.17 0.48
N THR A 163 -33.48 -0.44 1.52
CA THR A 163 -34.55 0.58 1.50
C THR A 163 -33.98 2.00 1.55
N SER A 164 -32.70 2.16 1.90
CA SER A 164 -32.02 3.45 1.94
C SER A 164 -31.57 3.87 0.53
N PRO A 165 -31.48 5.19 0.26
CA PRO A 165 -30.95 5.68 -1.01
C PRO A 165 -29.52 5.18 -1.25
N ILE A 166 -29.20 4.85 -2.51
CA ILE A 166 -27.87 4.42 -2.93
C ILE A 166 -27.18 5.59 -3.63
N LEU A 167 -26.01 5.99 -3.14
CA LEU A 167 -25.14 6.97 -3.80
C LEU A 167 -23.99 6.23 -4.49
N PHE A 168 -23.91 6.33 -5.81
CA PHE A 168 -22.76 5.90 -6.59
C PHE A 168 -21.85 7.08 -6.92
N ALA A 169 -20.61 7.06 -6.44
CA ALA A 169 -19.63 8.10 -6.71
C ALA A 169 -18.43 7.59 -7.52
N TYR A 170 -18.03 8.35 -8.53
CA TYR A 170 -16.88 7.99 -9.36
C TYR A 170 -16.23 9.25 -9.95
N PRO A 171 -14.90 9.25 -10.20
CA PRO A 171 -14.29 10.32 -10.96
C PRO A 171 -14.67 10.24 -12.43
N ALA A 172 -14.71 11.37 -13.13
CA ALA A 172 -14.72 11.39 -14.59
C ALA A 172 -13.35 11.02 -15.17
N GLN A 173 -12.29 11.39 -14.45
CA GLN A 173 -10.90 11.08 -14.78
C GLN A 173 -10.10 10.84 -13.50
N SER A 174 -9.30 9.79 -13.49
CA SER A 174 -8.35 9.51 -12.42
C SER A 174 -7.27 10.59 -12.37
N ASN A 175 -7.03 11.15 -11.19
CA ASN A 175 -5.96 12.14 -10.99
C ASN A 175 -4.55 11.48 -10.99
N MET A 176 -4.49 10.15 -10.96
CA MET A 176 -3.27 9.36 -10.74
C MET A 176 -2.63 9.03 -12.07
N ASP A 177 -3.38 8.35 -12.94
CA ASP A 177 -2.92 7.74 -14.18
C ASP A 177 -3.64 8.29 -15.42
N GLY A 178 -4.60 9.19 -15.22
CA GLY A 178 -5.38 9.80 -16.29
C GLY A 178 -6.47 8.90 -16.87
N SER A 179 -6.70 7.68 -16.37
CA SER A 179 -7.81 6.84 -16.86
C SER A 179 -9.16 7.58 -16.80
N ARG A 180 -9.99 7.47 -17.86
CA ARG A 180 -11.31 8.10 -17.91
C ARG A 180 -12.41 7.07 -17.76
N MET A 181 -13.36 7.38 -16.89
CA MET A 181 -14.51 6.53 -16.64
C MET A 181 -15.65 6.91 -17.59
N PRO A 182 -16.49 5.96 -18.02
CA PRO A 182 -17.65 6.24 -18.86
C PRO A 182 -18.61 7.24 -18.21
N LEU A 183 -18.84 8.37 -18.87
CA LEU A 183 -19.76 9.42 -18.39
C LEU A 183 -21.24 8.99 -18.49
N ASP A 184 -21.55 7.96 -19.27
CA ASP A 184 -22.92 7.45 -19.46
C ASP A 184 -23.36 6.45 -18.36
N TRP A 185 -22.46 6.10 -17.42
CA TRP A 185 -22.81 5.27 -16.27
C TRP A 185 -23.97 5.83 -15.45
N SER A 186 -24.05 7.15 -15.29
CA SER A 186 -25.19 7.84 -14.65
C SER A 186 -26.51 7.48 -15.33
N ARG A 187 -26.58 7.64 -16.65
CA ARG A 187 -27.74 7.33 -17.49
C ARG A 187 -28.13 5.86 -17.37
N ARG A 188 -27.15 4.96 -17.53
CA ARG A 188 -27.38 3.50 -17.56
C ARG A 188 -27.86 2.99 -16.20
N LEU A 189 -27.28 3.48 -15.11
CA LEU A 189 -27.69 3.13 -13.74
C LEU A 189 -29.13 3.61 -13.44
N ARG A 190 -29.50 4.80 -13.95
CA ARG A 190 -30.83 5.38 -13.79
C ARG A 190 -31.90 4.65 -14.60
N LYS A 191 -31.59 4.24 -15.84
CA LYS A 191 -32.52 3.54 -16.75
C LYS A 191 -32.82 2.09 -16.35
N ARG A 192 -32.04 1.50 -15.44
CA ARG A 192 -32.27 0.14 -14.97
C ARG A 192 -33.58 0.08 -14.16
N GLY A 193 -34.59 -0.62 -14.71
CA GLY A 193 -35.84 -0.93 -14.02
C GLY A 193 -35.56 -1.56 -12.65
N CYS A 194 -36.20 -1.03 -11.61
CA CYS A 194 -35.90 -1.39 -10.24
C CYS A 194 -36.59 -2.71 -9.82
N GLU A 195 -35.80 -3.75 -9.54
CA GLU A 195 -36.20 -4.80 -8.58
C GLU A 195 -36.06 -4.30 -7.12
N CYS A 196 -35.29 -3.23 -6.89
CA CYS A 196 -35.02 -2.63 -5.57
C CYS A 196 -35.82 -1.34 -5.37
N LYS A 197 -36.51 -1.16 -4.25
CA LYS A 197 -37.35 0.03 -3.99
C LYS A 197 -36.57 1.33 -3.71
N SER A 198 -35.24 1.27 -3.57
CA SER A 198 -34.39 2.42 -3.24
C SER A 198 -34.14 3.38 -4.41
N ALA A 199 -34.13 4.68 -4.11
CA ALA A 199 -33.65 5.72 -5.01
C ALA A 199 -32.13 5.58 -5.25
N ARG A 200 -31.68 5.78 -6.49
CA ARG A 200 -30.26 5.76 -6.87
C ARG A 200 -29.83 7.14 -7.33
N TYR A 201 -28.72 7.62 -6.78
CA TYR A 201 -28.11 8.89 -7.12
C TYR A 201 -26.67 8.69 -7.59
N THR A 202 -26.21 9.60 -8.44
CA THR A 202 -24.86 9.58 -9.00
C THR A 202 -24.12 10.87 -8.65
N LEU A 203 -22.88 10.74 -8.13
CA LEU A 203 -21.99 11.85 -7.84
C LEU A 203 -20.71 11.72 -8.67
N LEU A 204 -20.55 12.63 -9.64
CA LEU A 204 -19.40 12.68 -10.53
C LEU A 204 -18.36 13.66 -9.99
N ASP A 205 -17.16 13.16 -9.67
CA ASP A 205 -15.99 14.01 -9.44
C ASP A 205 -15.35 14.36 -10.79
N ALA A 206 -15.67 15.56 -11.29
CA ALA A 206 -15.20 16.04 -12.56
C ALA A 206 -13.86 16.81 -12.46
N ALA A 207 -13.31 17.00 -11.25
CA ALA A 207 -12.24 17.98 -11.00
C ALA A 207 -10.97 17.75 -11.84
N ALA A 208 -10.54 16.50 -12.03
CA ALA A 208 -9.38 16.18 -12.87
C ALA A 208 -9.70 16.21 -14.37
N TYR A 209 -10.95 15.93 -14.75
CA TYR A 209 -11.39 15.88 -16.14
C TYR A 209 -11.51 17.29 -16.75
N VAL A 210 -12.20 18.19 -16.04
CA VAL A 210 -12.48 19.56 -16.53
C VAL A 210 -11.24 20.44 -16.60
N ALA A 211 -10.12 20.03 -16.00
CA ALA A 211 -8.85 20.73 -16.10
C ALA A 211 -8.36 20.89 -17.54
N THR A 212 -8.70 19.93 -18.42
CA THR A 212 -8.23 19.91 -19.82
C THR A 212 -9.28 19.42 -20.81
N SER A 213 -10.51 19.14 -20.39
CA SER A 213 -11.55 18.63 -21.29
C SER A 213 -12.92 19.22 -20.99
N GLN A 214 -13.74 19.35 -22.04
CA GLN A 214 -15.10 19.86 -21.94
C GLN A 214 -15.99 18.81 -21.24
N LEU A 215 -16.65 19.20 -20.16
CA LEU A 215 -17.80 18.46 -19.64
C LEU A 215 -19.07 19.05 -20.27
N ASP A 216 -19.91 18.18 -20.81
CA ASP A 216 -21.14 18.56 -21.50
C ASP A 216 -22.35 18.02 -20.72
N LEU A 217 -23.16 18.93 -20.20
CA LEU A 217 -24.37 18.65 -19.42
C LEU A 217 -25.64 19.05 -20.18
N SER A 218 -25.57 19.20 -21.50
CA SER A 218 -26.71 19.59 -22.35
C SER A 218 -27.87 18.60 -22.33
N ASP A 219 -27.60 17.30 -22.09
CA ASP A 219 -28.61 16.26 -21.92
C ASP A 219 -28.79 15.93 -20.43
N SER A 220 -29.85 16.47 -19.81
CA SER A 220 -30.14 16.28 -18.38
C SER A 220 -30.50 14.84 -18.01
N ASP A 221 -30.95 14.01 -18.97
CA ASP A 221 -31.23 12.59 -18.74
C ASP A 221 -29.95 11.75 -18.69
N CYS A 222 -28.90 12.21 -19.37
CA CYS A 222 -27.57 11.60 -19.31
C CYS A 222 -26.72 12.12 -18.15
N ALA A 223 -27.02 13.31 -17.65
CA ALA A 223 -26.21 13.95 -16.62
C ALA A 223 -26.23 13.19 -15.28
N PRO A 224 -25.11 13.26 -14.52
CA PRO A 224 -25.09 12.88 -13.11
C PRO A 224 -26.05 13.73 -12.28
N ASP A 225 -26.47 13.21 -11.13
CA ASP A 225 -27.32 13.96 -10.19
C ASP A 225 -26.55 15.10 -9.52
N PHE A 226 -25.29 14.83 -9.18
CA PHE A 226 -24.37 15.77 -8.57
C PHE A 226 -23.05 15.76 -9.34
N THR A 227 -22.55 16.92 -9.72
CA THR A 227 -21.22 17.06 -10.33
C THR A 227 -20.39 18.04 -9.51
N VAL A 228 -19.22 17.59 -9.05
CA VAL A 228 -18.31 18.42 -8.25
C VAL A 228 -17.05 18.74 -9.03
N LEU A 229 -16.53 19.95 -8.86
CA LEU A 229 -15.30 20.40 -9.52
C LEU A 229 -14.55 21.47 -8.73
N SER A 230 -13.28 21.65 -9.07
CA SER A 230 -12.40 22.69 -8.53
C SER A 230 -11.92 23.59 -9.67
N LEU A 231 -12.23 24.88 -9.61
CA LEU A 231 -12.00 25.84 -10.69
C LEU A 231 -10.52 26.22 -10.82
N TYR A 232 -9.76 26.20 -9.72
CA TYR A 232 -8.31 26.39 -9.75
C TYR A 232 -7.57 25.28 -10.54
N LYS A 233 -8.20 24.14 -10.82
CA LYS A 233 -7.62 23.12 -11.71
C LYS A 233 -7.75 23.47 -13.18
N ILE A 234 -8.74 24.29 -13.53
CA ILE A 234 -8.98 24.77 -14.90
C ILE A 234 -8.20 26.08 -15.13
N PHE A 235 -8.30 27.01 -14.18
CA PHE A 235 -7.85 28.40 -14.37
C PHE A 235 -6.62 28.80 -13.55
N GLY A 236 -6.23 27.99 -12.56
CA GLY A 236 -5.13 28.28 -11.61
C GLY A 236 -5.45 29.33 -10.55
N PHE A 237 -6.45 30.17 -10.79
CA PHE A 237 -7.06 31.12 -9.86
C PHE A 237 -8.47 31.42 -10.38
N PRO A 238 -9.49 31.57 -9.53
CA PRO A 238 -9.47 31.63 -8.06
C PRO A 238 -9.56 30.27 -7.35
N ASP A 239 -9.24 30.28 -6.05
CA ASP A 239 -9.53 29.16 -5.14
C ASP A 239 -11.03 29.06 -4.88
N LEU A 240 -11.71 28.38 -5.79
CA LEU A 240 -13.16 28.21 -5.79
C LEU A 240 -13.50 26.84 -6.40
N GLY A 241 -14.62 26.26 -6.00
CA GLY A 241 -15.21 25.07 -6.60
C GLY A 241 -16.69 25.28 -6.90
N ALA A 242 -17.29 24.29 -7.56
CA ALA A 242 -18.72 24.29 -7.84
C ALA A 242 -19.30 22.90 -7.59
N LEU A 243 -20.55 22.89 -7.11
CA LEU A 243 -21.43 21.74 -7.11
C LEU A 243 -22.58 22.06 -8.06
N ILE A 244 -22.63 21.36 -9.20
CA ILE A 244 -23.73 21.44 -10.15
C ILE A 244 -24.72 20.33 -9.78
N VAL A 245 -25.98 20.71 -9.56
CA VAL A 245 -27.04 19.81 -9.11
C VAL A 245 -28.12 19.75 -10.16
N ARG A 246 -28.43 18.54 -10.60
CA ARG A 246 -29.58 18.26 -11.46
C ARG A 246 -30.87 18.49 -10.66
N ARG A 247 -31.82 19.27 -11.17
CA ARG A 247 -33.02 19.69 -10.43
C ARG A 247 -33.86 18.55 -9.88
N GLN A 248 -33.92 17.41 -10.58
CA GLN A 248 -34.65 16.23 -10.09
C GLN A 248 -34.03 15.61 -8.82
N ALA A 249 -32.77 15.93 -8.49
CA ALA A 249 -32.09 15.48 -7.27
C ALA A 249 -32.17 16.48 -6.10
N VAL A 250 -32.68 17.71 -6.32
CA VAL A 250 -32.89 18.75 -5.28
C VAL A 250 -33.61 18.23 -4.03
N PRO A 251 -34.64 17.35 -4.11
CA PRO A 251 -35.33 16.86 -2.92
C PRO A 251 -34.43 16.20 -1.87
N VAL A 252 -33.24 15.71 -2.23
CA VAL A 252 -32.25 15.14 -1.30
C VAL A 252 -31.86 16.13 -0.20
N PHE A 253 -31.81 17.43 -0.52
CA PHE A 253 -31.39 18.47 0.43
C PHE A 253 -32.47 18.86 1.44
N ARG A 254 -33.72 18.41 1.28
CA ARG A 254 -34.83 18.75 2.21
C ARG A 254 -34.63 18.25 3.64
N HIS A 255 -33.83 17.20 3.80
CA HIS A 255 -33.54 16.62 5.12
C HIS A 255 -32.33 17.24 5.80
N ARG A 256 -31.60 18.15 5.14
CA ARG A 256 -30.45 18.84 5.73
C ARG A 256 -30.89 19.61 6.98
N LYS A 257 -30.14 19.43 8.07
CA LYS A 257 -30.48 20.00 9.39
C LYS A 257 -29.71 21.27 9.71
N TYR A 258 -28.52 21.44 9.14
CA TYR A 258 -27.69 22.63 9.36
C TYR A 258 -28.20 23.80 8.51
N PHE A 259 -28.13 25.00 9.07
CA PHE A 259 -28.36 26.27 8.37
C PHE A 259 -27.43 27.35 8.93
N GLY A 260 -26.97 28.24 8.06
CA GLY A 260 -26.17 29.42 8.39
C GLY A 260 -26.90 30.73 8.10
N GLY A 261 -26.21 31.86 8.34
CA GLY A 261 -26.70 33.16 7.86
C GLY A 261 -26.80 33.15 6.33
N GLY A 262 -27.74 33.87 5.74
CA GLY A 262 -27.92 33.91 4.29
C GLY A 262 -28.84 32.83 3.71
N THR A 263 -29.00 31.68 4.39
CA THR A 263 -29.84 30.54 3.94
C THR A 263 -31.20 30.44 4.64
N VAL A 264 -31.47 31.30 5.62
CA VAL A 264 -32.74 31.39 6.36
C VAL A 264 -33.37 32.78 6.28
N ASP A 265 -34.70 32.82 6.25
CA ASP A 265 -35.49 34.05 6.30
C ASP A 265 -35.85 34.45 7.73
N MET A 266 -36.05 33.47 8.62
CA MET A 266 -36.43 33.71 10.00
C MET A 266 -35.90 32.62 10.92
N VAL A 267 -35.42 33.01 12.10
CA VAL A 267 -35.01 32.08 13.15
C VAL A 267 -35.66 32.50 14.47
N VAL A 268 -36.39 31.57 15.08
CA VAL A 268 -36.99 31.73 16.40
C VAL A 268 -36.10 31.05 17.43
N CYS A 269 -35.54 31.84 18.33
CA CYS A 269 -34.72 31.37 19.44
C CYS A 269 -35.45 31.68 20.76
N ARG A 270 -35.83 30.64 21.54
CA ARG A 270 -36.08 30.64 23.01
C ARG A 270 -36.94 29.43 23.39
N LYS A 271 -38.23 29.64 23.72
CA LYS A 271 -39.16 28.59 24.16
C LYS A 271 -39.53 27.66 23.00
N GLU A 272 -39.61 28.22 21.80
CA GLU A 272 -39.79 27.51 20.55
C GLU A 272 -38.46 27.50 19.79
N LYS A 273 -38.18 26.38 19.13
CA LYS A 273 -37.03 26.22 18.23
C LYS A 273 -37.58 25.98 16.83
N TRP A 274 -37.55 27.01 16.00
CA TRP A 274 -38.07 26.95 14.63
C TRP A 274 -37.27 27.88 13.72
N HIS A 275 -37.15 27.53 12.45
CA HIS A 275 -36.57 28.38 11.42
C HIS A 275 -37.31 28.17 10.09
N ALA A 276 -37.31 29.21 9.25
CA ALA A 276 -37.70 29.11 7.85
C ALA A 276 -36.46 29.29 6.97
N SER A 277 -36.18 28.27 6.15
CA SER A 277 -35.15 28.35 5.11
C SER A 277 -35.67 29.14 3.90
N LYS A 278 -34.75 29.77 3.17
CA LYS A 278 -35.07 30.32 1.84
C LYS A 278 -35.47 29.21 0.89
N VAL A 279 -36.46 29.47 0.04
CA VAL A 279 -37.09 28.45 -0.82
C VAL A 279 -37.10 28.83 -2.31
N SER A 280 -36.52 29.97 -2.66
CA SER A 280 -36.45 30.53 -4.03
C SER A 280 -35.60 29.68 -4.98
N SER A 281 -34.39 29.30 -4.56
CA SER A 281 -33.42 28.53 -5.35
C SER A 281 -32.63 27.56 -4.47
N LEU A 282 -32.01 26.52 -5.05
CA LEU A 282 -31.24 25.55 -4.27
C LEU A 282 -29.97 26.21 -3.71
N HIS A 283 -29.26 27.00 -4.52
CA HIS A 283 -28.02 27.61 -4.09
C HIS A 283 -28.22 28.58 -2.90
N GLU A 284 -29.30 29.35 -2.86
CA GLU A 284 -29.63 30.19 -1.69
C GLU A 284 -29.89 29.40 -0.41
N ALA A 285 -30.28 28.13 -0.50
CA ALA A 285 -30.50 27.27 0.66
C ALA A 285 -29.22 26.55 1.13
N LEU A 286 -28.16 26.53 0.32
CA LEU A 286 -26.94 25.74 0.55
C LEU A 286 -25.68 26.59 0.73
N GLU A 287 -25.67 27.84 0.24
CA GLU A 287 -24.56 28.77 0.36
C GLU A 287 -24.57 29.45 1.75
N ASP A 288 -24.21 28.70 2.78
CA ASP A 288 -24.16 29.18 4.16
C ASP A 288 -23.14 30.33 4.33
N GLY A 289 -23.60 31.44 4.90
CA GLY A 289 -22.80 32.63 5.19
C GLY A 289 -22.71 33.61 4.02
N THR A 290 -21.73 34.51 4.11
CA THR A 290 -21.41 35.43 3.02
C THR A 290 -20.52 34.73 2.00
N LEU A 291 -20.95 34.72 0.74
CA LEU A 291 -20.21 34.14 -0.37
C LEU A 291 -18.83 34.78 -0.56
N PRO A 292 -17.82 34.02 -1.07
CA PRO A 292 -16.50 34.54 -1.40
C PRO A 292 -16.57 35.42 -2.67
N THR A 293 -17.19 36.60 -2.52
CA THR A 293 -17.60 37.49 -3.61
C THR A 293 -16.42 37.84 -4.53
N HIS A 294 -15.25 38.15 -3.96
CA HIS A 294 -14.05 38.46 -4.75
C HIS A 294 -13.56 37.26 -5.57
N SER A 295 -13.61 36.05 -5.02
CA SER A 295 -13.27 34.83 -5.77
C SER A 295 -14.28 34.58 -6.89
N ILE A 296 -15.57 34.80 -6.66
CA ILE A 296 -16.59 34.65 -7.71
C ILE A 296 -16.38 35.68 -8.82
N ILE A 297 -16.03 36.92 -8.48
CA ILE A 297 -15.70 37.96 -9.48
C ILE A 297 -14.44 37.60 -10.28
N ALA A 298 -13.40 37.11 -9.60
CA ALA A 298 -12.19 36.62 -10.26
C ALA A 298 -12.47 35.50 -11.26
N LEU A 299 -13.45 34.64 -11.00
CA LEU A 299 -13.86 33.59 -11.92
C LEU A 299 -14.38 34.17 -13.25
N ASP A 300 -15.04 35.33 -13.24
CA ASP A 300 -15.49 35.98 -14.48
C ASP A 300 -14.30 36.34 -15.39
N ALA A 301 -13.28 36.95 -14.79
CA ALA A 301 -12.04 37.29 -15.48
C ALA A 301 -11.31 36.02 -15.96
N ALA A 302 -11.35 34.95 -15.16
CA ALA A 302 -10.77 33.66 -15.49
C ALA A 302 -11.42 33.00 -16.72
N LEU A 303 -12.76 32.92 -16.76
CA LEU A 303 -13.52 32.34 -17.87
C LEU A 303 -13.19 33.04 -19.20
N GLU A 304 -13.19 34.37 -19.20
CA GLU A 304 -12.90 35.15 -20.42
C GLU A 304 -11.42 35.04 -20.83
N THR A 305 -10.51 35.14 -19.87
CA THR A 305 -9.06 35.04 -20.14
C THR A 305 -8.73 33.65 -20.69
N HIS A 306 -9.26 32.59 -20.10
CA HIS A 306 -9.05 31.23 -20.55
C HIS A 306 -9.53 31.01 -21.99
N GLN A 307 -10.75 31.46 -22.31
CA GLN A 307 -11.29 31.39 -23.68
C GLN A 307 -10.44 32.19 -24.68
N ARG A 308 -9.97 33.39 -24.31
CA ARG A 308 -9.11 34.22 -25.16
C ARG A 308 -7.75 33.57 -25.42
N LEU A 309 -7.13 33.01 -24.39
CA LEU A 309 -5.78 32.45 -24.46
C LEU A 309 -5.74 31.12 -25.20
N PHE A 310 -6.65 30.20 -24.86
CA PHE A 310 -6.58 28.83 -25.34
C PHE A 310 -7.63 28.51 -26.41
N GLY A 311 -8.71 29.29 -26.49
CA GLY A 311 -9.84 28.98 -27.36
C GLY A 311 -10.76 27.94 -26.71
N LYS A 312 -11.26 26.99 -27.50
CA LYS A 312 -12.20 25.98 -27.01
C LYS A 312 -11.50 24.86 -26.24
N MET A 313 -12.21 24.26 -25.28
CA MET A 313 -11.73 23.13 -24.49
C MET A 313 -11.33 21.92 -25.34
N GLU A 314 -11.92 21.69 -26.53
CA GLU A 314 -11.51 20.59 -27.40
C GLU A 314 -10.09 20.78 -27.96
N SER A 315 -9.66 22.03 -28.14
CA SER A 315 -8.29 22.34 -28.60
C SER A 315 -7.28 22.04 -27.50
N ILE A 316 -7.61 22.38 -26.25
CA ILE A 316 -6.81 22.02 -25.07
C ILE A 316 -6.75 20.50 -24.90
N ALA A 317 -7.89 19.81 -24.98
CA ALA A 317 -7.98 18.37 -24.82
C ALA A 317 -7.13 17.63 -25.87
N LEU A 318 -7.20 18.07 -27.13
CA LEU A 318 -6.38 17.49 -28.19
C LEU A 318 -4.89 17.77 -27.96
N HIS A 319 -4.53 19.02 -27.64
CA HIS A 319 -3.14 19.41 -27.40
C HIS A 319 -2.49 18.59 -26.28
N THR A 320 -3.14 18.56 -25.11
CA THR A 320 -2.61 17.85 -23.95
C THR A 320 -2.62 16.33 -24.13
N SER A 321 -3.58 15.79 -24.88
CA SER A 321 -3.59 14.39 -25.33
C SER A 321 -2.37 14.04 -26.19
N VAL A 322 -2.05 14.88 -27.19
CA VAL A 322 -0.88 14.65 -28.06
C VAL A 322 0.42 14.69 -27.25
N LEU A 323 0.57 15.65 -26.34
CA LEU A 323 1.73 15.74 -25.46
C LEU A 323 1.85 14.52 -24.52
N ALA A 324 0.75 14.09 -23.91
CA ALA A 324 0.74 12.92 -23.03
C ALA A 324 1.07 11.62 -23.79
N HIS A 325 0.54 11.47 -25.01
CA HIS A 325 0.85 10.34 -25.88
C HIS A 325 2.33 10.34 -26.30
N ARG A 326 2.89 11.50 -26.66
CA ARG A 326 4.33 11.65 -26.95
C ARG A 326 5.19 11.25 -25.75
N LEU A 327 4.88 11.80 -24.58
CA LEU A 327 5.58 11.49 -23.33
C LEU A 327 5.52 9.99 -23.02
N HIS A 328 4.32 9.41 -23.04
CA HIS A 328 4.12 7.98 -22.81
C HIS A 328 5.00 7.14 -23.76
N ASN A 329 4.94 7.40 -25.06
CA ASN A 329 5.68 6.61 -26.05
C ASN A 329 7.19 6.76 -25.91
N GLN A 330 7.68 7.98 -25.64
CA GLN A 330 9.11 8.23 -25.46
C GLN A 330 9.63 7.56 -24.19
N LEU A 331 8.94 7.67 -23.05
CA LEU A 331 9.31 6.95 -21.83
C LEU A 331 9.23 5.43 -22.03
N ALA A 332 8.20 4.95 -22.71
CA ALA A 332 8.01 3.52 -23.03
C ALA A 332 9.09 2.98 -23.98
N ALA A 333 9.80 3.84 -24.71
CA ALA A 333 10.88 3.47 -25.62
C ALA A 333 12.26 3.43 -24.96
N LEU A 334 12.44 4.05 -23.78
CA LEU A 334 13.73 4.08 -23.09
C LEU A 334 14.14 2.68 -22.63
N ARG A 335 15.34 2.26 -23.03
CA ARG A 335 15.95 0.97 -22.67
C ARG A 335 17.37 1.19 -22.17
N HIS A 336 17.75 0.44 -21.14
CA HIS A 336 19.14 0.31 -20.73
C HIS A 336 19.96 -0.44 -21.80
N GLY A 337 21.29 -0.41 -21.69
CA GLY A 337 22.20 -1.10 -22.61
C GLY A 337 21.98 -2.62 -22.71
N ASN A 338 21.39 -3.24 -21.68
CA ASN A 338 21.00 -4.66 -21.68
C ASN A 338 19.59 -4.93 -22.25
N GLY A 339 18.90 -3.91 -22.77
CA GLY A 339 17.56 -4.02 -23.33
C GLY A 339 16.41 -4.02 -22.30
N ALA A 340 16.69 -3.88 -21.00
CA ALA A 340 15.65 -3.73 -19.99
C ALA A 340 14.97 -2.35 -20.06
N PRO A 341 13.65 -2.22 -19.78
CA PRO A 341 12.96 -0.93 -19.74
C PRO A 341 13.37 -0.09 -18.54
N VAL A 342 13.62 1.20 -18.78
CA VAL A 342 13.92 2.19 -17.73
C VAL A 342 12.66 2.54 -16.92
N CYS A 343 11.51 2.63 -17.59
CA CYS A 343 10.25 3.05 -16.98
C CYS A 343 9.25 1.89 -16.90
N ALA A 344 8.62 1.72 -15.74
CA ALA A 344 7.41 0.92 -15.56
C ALA A 344 6.21 1.86 -15.55
N ILE A 345 5.47 1.91 -16.67
CA ILE A 345 4.35 2.85 -16.87
C ILE A 345 3.03 2.19 -16.46
N TYR A 346 2.24 2.90 -15.67
CA TYR A 346 0.93 2.46 -15.18
C TYR A 346 -0.24 3.11 -15.93
N SER A 347 -0.01 4.26 -16.54
CA SER A 347 -1.02 4.93 -17.35
C SER A 347 -1.41 4.11 -18.58
N PRO A 348 -2.71 4.03 -18.92
CA PRO A 348 -3.18 3.34 -20.11
C PRO A 348 -2.60 3.97 -21.40
N SER A 349 -2.14 3.12 -22.31
CA SER A 349 -1.65 3.55 -23.63
C SER A 349 -2.82 3.89 -24.56
N SER A 350 -2.88 5.13 -25.05
CA SER A 350 -3.76 5.46 -26.18
C SER A 350 -3.26 4.78 -27.46
N LYS A 351 -4.11 4.01 -28.15
CA LYS A 351 -3.77 3.38 -29.45
C LYS A 351 -3.78 4.37 -30.63
N ASP A 352 -4.34 5.56 -30.44
CA ASP A 352 -4.47 6.60 -31.46
C ASP A 352 -4.43 7.99 -30.79
N GLY A 353 -3.30 8.69 -30.83
CA GLY A 353 -3.10 9.99 -30.18
C GLY A 353 -3.93 11.14 -30.78
N ARG A 354 -4.66 10.91 -31.88
CA ARG A 354 -5.42 11.93 -32.63
C ARG A 354 -6.93 11.88 -32.43
N LYS A 355 -7.48 10.77 -31.91
CA LYS A 355 -8.86 10.71 -31.38
C LYS A 355 -8.84 11.10 -29.92
N LEU A 356 -9.91 11.73 -29.41
CA LEU A 356 -10.09 11.96 -27.97
C LEU A 356 -9.79 10.65 -27.24
N PRO A 357 -8.70 10.55 -26.46
CA PRO A 357 -8.36 9.27 -25.85
C PRO A 357 -9.35 8.96 -24.75
N GLY A 358 -9.54 7.68 -24.46
CA GLY A 358 -10.10 7.23 -23.18
C GLY A 358 -9.20 7.55 -21.97
N THR A 359 -8.24 8.46 -22.11
CA THR A 359 -7.20 8.81 -21.14
C THR A 359 -6.96 10.32 -21.14
N GLY A 360 -6.67 10.88 -19.97
CA GLY A 360 -6.32 12.26 -19.73
C GLY A 360 -4.82 12.53 -19.86
N PRO A 361 -4.40 13.78 -19.64
CA PRO A 361 -3.02 14.21 -19.88
C PRO A 361 -2.09 13.93 -18.68
N VAL A 362 -2.14 12.69 -18.18
CA VAL A 362 -1.37 12.25 -17.02
C VAL A 362 -0.63 10.97 -17.37
N VAL A 363 0.66 10.91 -17.05
CA VAL A 363 1.51 9.72 -17.19
C VAL A 363 2.08 9.36 -15.82
N ALA A 364 1.62 8.22 -15.31
CA ALA A 364 2.05 7.60 -14.08
C ALA A 364 3.09 6.51 -14.37
N PHE A 365 4.24 6.54 -13.69
CA PHE A 365 5.29 5.54 -13.85
C PHE A 365 6.21 5.44 -12.62
N ASN A 366 7.03 4.40 -12.60
CA ASN A 366 8.20 4.27 -11.73
C ASN A 366 9.45 3.96 -12.56
N LEU A 367 10.63 4.17 -11.98
CA LEU A 367 11.91 3.96 -12.63
C LEU A 367 12.60 2.69 -12.10
N ARG A 368 13.30 2.00 -13.00
CA ARG A 368 14.19 0.89 -12.66
C ARG A 368 15.59 1.21 -13.17
N ASN A 369 16.60 0.65 -12.50
CA ASN A 369 17.96 0.66 -13.01
C ASN A 369 18.22 -0.50 -13.97
N SER A 370 19.43 -0.58 -14.52
CA SER A 370 19.85 -1.66 -15.42
C SER A 370 19.75 -3.06 -14.83
N TYR A 371 19.76 -3.22 -13.51
CA TYR A 371 19.59 -4.51 -12.82
C TYR A 371 18.13 -4.83 -12.45
N GLY A 372 17.19 -3.98 -12.86
CA GLY A 372 15.76 -4.14 -12.61
C GLY A 372 15.30 -3.71 -11.22
N ALA A 373 16.21 -3.20 -10.37
CA ALA A 373 15.88 -2.67 -9.05
C ALA A 373 15.12 -1.35 -9.18
N TRP A 374 14.20 -1.08 -8.26
CA TRP A 374 13.43 0.17 -8.26
C TRP A 374 14.31 1.35 -7.83
N ILE A 375 14.13 2.50 -8.46
CA ILE A 375 14.74 3.75 -8.01
C ILE A 375 13.82 4.40 -6.96
N SER A 376 14.41 4.95 -5.90
CA SER A 376 13.67 5.68 -4.87
C SER A 376 13.02 6.94 -5.45
N LEU A 377 11.74 7.16 -5.14
CA LEU A 377 11.02 8.40 -5.45
C LEU A 377 11.63 9.59 -4.72
N ALA A 378 12.15 9.40 -3.50
CA ALA A 378 12.80 10.46 -2.73
C ALA A 378 14.09 10.94 -3.42
N GLU A 379 14.90 10.02 -3.95
CA GLU A 379 16.10 10.36 -4.73
C GLU A 379 15.73 11.01 -6.06
N PHE A 380 14.71 10.48 -6.74
CA PHE A 380 14.17 11.05 -7.96
C PHE A 380 13.70 12.50 -7.77
N GLU A 381 12.92 12.76 -6.71
CA GLU A 381 12.37 14.09 -6.40
C GLU A 381 13.46 15.11 -6.04
N LYS A 382 14.48 14.69 -5.29
CA LYS A 382 15.66 15.53 -5.00
C LYS A 382 16.33 15.98 -6.31
N LEU A 383 16.57 15.06 -7.24
CA LEU A 383 17.21 15.39 -8.51
C LEU A 383 16.31 16.20 -9.45
N ALA A 384 15.02 15.86 -9.54
CA ALA A 384 14.04 16.60 -10.32
C ALA A 384 13.95 18.06 -9.86
N THR A 385 13.94 18.30 -8.54
CA THR A 385 13.95 19.65 -7.95
C THR A 385 15.22 20.43 -8.33
N LEU A 386 16.40 19.80 -8.24
CA LEU A 386 17.67 20.41 -8.66
C LEU A 386 17.69 20.78 -10.15
N LYS A 387 16.99 19.98 -10.98
CA LYS A 387 16.82 20.20 -12.42
C LYS A 387 15.59 21.03 -12.77
N LYS A 388 14.96 21.68 -11.78
CA LYS A 388 13.85 22.65 -11.99
C LYS A 388 12.59 22.03 -12.61
N PHE A 389 12.34 20.76 -12.30
CA PHE A 389 11.10 20.08 -12.61
C PHE A 389 10.16 20.11 -11.40
N HIS A 390 8.96 20.64 -11.58
CA HIS A 390 7.90 20.56 -10.58
C HIS A 390 6.99 19.38 -10.91
N ILE A 391 7.20 18.27 -10.20
CA ILE A 391 6.51 16.99 -10.41
C ILE A 391 6.04 16.45 -9.07
N ARG A 392 5.02 15.58 -9.09
CA ARG A 392 4.49 14.98 -7.88
C ARG A 392 4.82 13.50 -7.79
N THR A 393 5.27 13.07 -6.61
CA THR A 393 5.59 11.69 -6.27
C THR A 393 4.70 11.19 -5.12
N GLY A 394 4.70 9.88 -4.86
CA GLY A 394 4.08 9.27 -3.69
C GLY A 394 2.70 8.64 -3.95
N GLY A 395 1.83 8.64 -2.93
CA GLY A 395 0.52 7.97 -2.99
C GLY A 395 -0.59 8.75 -3.73
N LEU A 396 -0.31 9.98 -4.20
CA LEU A 396 -1.16 10.82 -5.07
C LEU A 396 -2.64 10.98 -4.67
N CYS A 397 -2.98 10.70 -3.41
CA CYS A 397 -4.34 10.70 -2.89
C CYS A 397 -5.30 9.75 -3.64
N ASN A 398 -4.79 8.68 -4.28
CA ASN A 398 -5.57 7.67 -5.00
C ASN A 398 -5.23 6.26 -4.47
N PRO A 399 -5.68 5.90 -3.25
CA PRO A 399 -5.19 4.71 -2.56
C PRO A 399 -5.50 3.40 -3.30
N GLY A 400 -6.71 3.26 -3.87
CA GLY A 400 -7.10 2.06 -4.64
C GLY A 400 -6.32 1.93 -5.95
N GLY A 401 -6.16 3.04 -6.69
CA GLY A 401 -5.34 3.06 -7.90
C GLY A 401 -3.88 2.69 -7.64
N ILE A 402 -3.28 3.24 -6.57
CA ILE A 402 -1.89 2.95 -6.18
C ILE A 402 -1.73 1.50 -5.74
N SER A 403 -2.65 0.96 -4.92
CA SER A 403 -2.55 -0.44 -4.47
C SER A 403 -2.59 -1.39 -5.65
N THR A 404 -3.48 -1.15 -6.61
CA THR A 404 -3.60 -1.98 -7.82
C THR A 404 -2.38 -1.85 -8.73
N ALA A 405 -1.92 -0.62 -9.00
CA ALA A 405 -0.76 -0.37 -9.87
C ALA A 405 0.54 -0.99 -9.33
N LEU A 406 0.71 -1.01 -8.01
CA LEU A 406 1.93 -1.49 -7.34
C LEU A 406 1.81 -2.93 -6.82
N GLY A 407 0.65 -3.58 -6.99
CA GLY A 407 0.38 -4.90 -6.44
C GLY A 407 0.55 -4.95 -4.92
N LEU A 408 0.09 -3.91 -4.22
CA LEU A 408 0.16 -3.79 -2.77
C LEU A 408 -1.13 -4.31 -2.14
N GLU A 409 -1.00 -5.33 -1.30
CA GLU A 409 -2.12 -5.86 -0.55
C GLU A 409 -2.46 -4.97 0.67
N PRO A 410 -3.72 -4.94 1.13
CA PRO A 410 -4.12 -4.13 2.28
C PRO A 410 -3.32 -4.41 3.55
N TRP A 411 -2.88 -5.66 3.76
CA TRP A 411 -2.04 -6.02 4.90
C TRP A 411 -0.60 -5.49 4.76
N GLU A 412 -0.05 -5.41 3.54
CA GLU A 412 1.26 -4.83 3.26
C GLU A 412 1.24 -3.34 3.60
N MET A 413 0.23 -2.62 3.13
CA MET A 413 0.10 -1.18 3.38
C MET A 413 0.00 -0.86 4.88
N LYS A 414 -0.81 -1.62 5.62
CA LYS A 414 -0.95 -1.44 7.09
C LYS A 414 0.32 -1.81 7.83
N ARG A 415 1.01 -2.87 7.41
CA ARG A 415 2.30 -3.25 7.98
C ARG A 415 3.34 -2.17 7.75
N ASN A 416 3.46 -1.65 6.53
CA ASN A 416 4.36 -0.56 6.19
C ASN A 416 4.11 0.63 7.12
N PHE A 417 2.84 1.03 7.29
CA PHE A 417 2.45 2.09 8.21
C PHE A 417 2.86 1.80 9.67
N SER A 418 2.61 0.58 10.17
CA SER A 418 3.02 0.16 11.51
C SER A 418 4.54 0.15 11.72
N SER A 419 5.31 -0.10 10.66
CA SER A 419 6.77 -0.04 10.66
C SER A 419 7.32 1.39 10.53
N GLY A 420 6.45 2.40 10.62
CA GLY A 420 6.82 3.82 10.62
C GLY A 420 6.76 4.49 9.24
N PHE A 421 6.37 3.78 8.19
CA PHE A 421 6.17 4.39 6.87
C PHE A 421 5.07 5.45 6.93
N ARG A 422 5.38 6.62 6.39
CA ARG A 422 4.43 7.70 6.12
C ARG A 422 4.70 8.17 4.69
N CYS A 423 3.67 8.66 4.02
CA CYS A 423 3.81 9.23 2.68
C CYS A 423 4.85 10.37 2.71
N GLY A 424 5.84 10.33 1.82
CA GLY A 424 6.91 11.33 1.74
C GLY A 424 8.15 11.05 2.60
N ASN A 425 8.25 9.88 3.24
CA ASN A 425 9.48 9.44 3.91
C ASN A 425 10.55 9.00 2.88
N GLU A 426 11.83 9.03 3.28
CA GLU A 426 12.95 8.61 2.42
C GLU A 426 12.98 7.10 2.12
N ASN A 427 12.36 6.27 2.96
CA ASN A 427 12.26 4.83 2.71
C ASN A 427 10.94 4.48 2.02
N ASP A 428 10.96 4.50 0.69
CA ASP A 428 9.78 4.37 -0.17
C ASP A 428 9.73 3.08 -0.99
N ILE A 429 10.72 2.19 -0.83
CA ILE A 429 10.74 0.83 -1.38
C ILE A 429 10.77 -0.15 -0.20
N ILE A 430 9.69 -0.92 -0.03
CA ILE A 430 9.55 -1.87 1.07
C ILE A 430 9.35 -3.27 0.51
N CYS A 431 10.23 -4.20 0.87
CA CYS A 431 10.22 -5.58 0.38
C CYS A 431 10.22 -5.66 -1.16
N GLY A 432 11.01 -4.81 -1.83
CA GLY A 432 11.10 -4.72 -3.29
C GLY A 432 9.86 -4.20 -4.02
N LYS A 433 8.92 -3.60 -3.29
CA LYS A 433 7.79 -2.89 -3.88
C LYS A 433 7.90 -1.40 -3.58
N PRO A 434 7.74 -0.52 -4.58
CA PRO A 434 7.59 0.90 -4.32
C PRO A 434 6.28 1.14 -3.56
N THR A 435 6.23 2.24 -2.81
CA THR A 435 5.07 2.64 -1.99
C THR A 435 4.26 3.79 -2.60
N GLY A 436 4.71 4.30 -3.74
CA GLY A 436 4.09 5.37 -4.49
C GLY A 436 4.54 5.36 -5.95
N ILE A 437 4.15 6.39 -6.69
CA ILE A 437 4.52 6.54 -8.11
C ILE A 437 4.96 7.97 -8.42
N VAL A 438 5.64 8.13 -9.56
CA VAL A 438 5.86 9.43 -10.20
C VAL A 438 4.66 9.76 -11.08
N ARG A 439 4.12 10.98 -10.96
CA ARG A 439 3.06 11.50 -11.82
C ARG A 439 3.51 12.75 -12.58
N VAL A 440 3.59 12.62 -13.90
CA VAL A 440 3.65 13.77 -14.82
C VAL A 440 2.25 14.12 -15.27
N SER A 441 1.87 15.38 -15.13
CA SER A 441 0.57 15.88 -15.58
C SER A 441 0.74 17.16 -16.39
N LEU A 442 0.13 17.19 -17.58
CA LEU A 442 0.31 18.24 -18.58
C LEU A 442 -0.94 19.14 -18.64
N GLY A 443 -0.71 20.44 -18.79
CA GLY A 443 -1.75 21.47 -18.80
C GLY A 443 -1.85 22.20 -20.14
N ALA A 444 -2.80 23.15 -20.23
CA ALA A 444 -3.08 23.89 -21.46
C ALA A 444 -1.87 24.67 -22.03
N MET A 445 -0.95 25.07 -21.15
CA MET A 445 0.27 25.82 -21.45
C MET A 445 1.54 24.94 -21.53
N SER A 446 1.43 23.63 -21.35
CA SER A 446 2.55 22.72 -21.57
C SER A 446 2.88 22.67 -23.07
N THR A 447 4.14 22.37 -23.38
CA THR A 447 4.70 22.42 -24.74
C THR A 447 5.41 21.12 -25.08
N VAL A 448 5.69 20.90 -26.38
CA VAL A 448 6.53 19.77 -26.82
C VAL A 448 7.92 19.84 -26.18
N ALA A 449 8.48 21.04 -26.03
CA ALA A 449 9.77 21.25 -25.40
C ALA A 449 9.81 20.80 -23.93
N ASP A 450 8.72 20.92 -23.17
CA ASP A 450 8.66 20.41 -21.79
C ASP A 450 8.78 18.89 -21.75
N VAL A 451 8.02 18.22 -22.64
CA VAL A 451 8.03 16.76 -22.77
C VAL A 451 9.42 16.28 -23.16
N ASP A 452 10.02 16.88 -24.19
CA ASP A 452 11.33 16.48 -24.69
C ASP A 452 12.43 16.70 -23.65
N LYS A 453 12.43 17.85 -22.94
CA LYS A 453 13.37 18.12 -21.85
C LYS A 453 13.21 17.14 -20.70
N PHE A 454 11.97 16.76 -20.35
CA PHE A 454 11.73 15.77 -19.31
C PHE A 454 12.21 14.37 -19.70
N VAL A 455 11.97 13.95 -20.95
CA VAL A 455 12.47 12.66 -21.45
C VAL A 455 14.00 12.64 -21.51
N LEU A 456 14.63 13.74 -21.95
CA LEU A 456 16.08 13.90 -21.91
C LEU A 456 16.62 13.81 -20.48
N PHE A 457 15.95 14.43 -19.51
CA PHE A 457 16.28 14.29 -18.11
C PHE A 457 16.25 12.82 -17.64
N ILE A 458 15.21 12.05 -18.00
CA ILE A 458 15.18 10.62 -17.67
C ILE A 458 16.33 9.86 -18.34
N SER A 459 16.57 10.15 -19.62
CA SER A 459 17.64 9.51 -20.39
C SER A 459 19.05 9.87 -19.92
N GLU A 460 19.27 11.07 -19.38
CA GLU A 460 20.59 11.52 -18.93
C GLU A 460 20.97 10.89 -17.58
N PHE A 461 20.00 10.78 -16.66
CA PHE A 461 20.28 10.41 -15.27
C PHE A 461 19.94 8.97 -14.90
N TYR A 462 19.06 8.30 -15.65
CA TYR A 462 18.57 6.95 -15.28
C TYR A 462 18.78 5.89 -16.37
N LEU A 463 19.27 6.28 -17.55
CA LEU A 463 19.59 5.32 -18.62
C LEU A 463 21.07 4.94 -18.59
N ASP A 464 21.34 3.73 -18.13
CA ASP A 464 22.66 3.11 -18.20
C ASP A 464 22.95 2.58 -19.61
N GLN A 465 23.83 3.24 -20.38
CA GLN A 465 24.27 2.76 -21.70
C GLN A 465 25.27 1.61 -21.60
N HIS A 466 26.16 1.69 -20.61
CA HIS A 466 27.16 0.67 -20.32
C HIS A 466 26.74 -0.03 -19.03
N VAL A 467 26.02 -1.13 -19.18
CA VAL A 467 25.77 -2.03 -18.05
C VAL A 467 27.11 -2.70 -17.77
N SER A 468 27.82 -2.19 -16.77
CA SER A 468 28.89 -2.97 -16.16
C SER A 468 28.23 -4.27 -15.75
N GLU A 469 28.82 -5.42 -16.08
CA GLU A 469 28.53 -6.57 -15.24
C GLU A 469 28.76 -6.06 -13.82
N LEU A 470 27.78 -6.25 -12.92
CA LEU A 470 28.09 -6.15 -11.50
C LEU A 470 29.43 -6.88 -11.34
N PRO A 471 30.29 -6.49 -10.39
CA PRO A 471 31.01 -7.54 -9.74
C PRO A 471 29.87 -8.42 -9.21
N VAL A 472 29.46 -9.41 -10.01
CA VAL A 472 29.04 -10.68 -9.50
C VAL A 472 30.04 -10.83 -8.38
N SER A 473 29.58 -11.11 -7.18
CA SER A 473 30.44 -11.93 -6.37
C SER A 473 30.55 -13.29 -7.11
N SER A 474 31.10 -13.29 -8.33
CA SER A 474 32.15 -14.14 -8.79
C SER A 474 33.36 -13.85 -7.89
N ARG A 475 33.20 -14.02 -6.57
CA ARG A 475 33.81 -15.23 -6.03
C ARG A 475 33.25 -16.31 -6.90
N ALA A 476 33.99 -16.62 -7.98
CA ALA A 476 33.49 -17.53 -8.97
C ALA A 476 33.01 -18.78 -8.21
N LEU A 477 32.25 -19.60 -8.88
CA LEU A 477 32.40 -21.02 -8.67
C LEU A 477 33.88 -21.39 -8.94
N GLU A 478 34.82 -20.91 -8.12
CA GLU A 478 36.10 -21.53 -7.88
C GLU A 478 35.73 -22.81 -7.16
N SER A 479 35.35 -23.80 -7.98
CA SER A 479 35.72 -25.19 -7.82
C SER A 479 36.14 -25.54 -6.39
N GLY A 480 35.16 -25.86 -5.51
CA GLY A 480 35.52 -26.31 -4.18
C GLY A 480 34.46 -26.35 -3.08
N SER A 481 33.14 -26.28 -3.31
CA SER A 481 32.26 -26.78 -2.24
C SER A 481 32.36 -28.31 -2.26
N GLU A 482 33.14 -28.89 -1.33
CA GLU A 482 33.15 -30.34 -1.08
C GLU A 482 31.75 -30.89 -0.80
N TYR A 483 30.82 -30.01 -0.43
CA TYR A 483 29.44 -30.30 -0.06
C TYR A 483 28.48 -30.01 -1.22
N ASN A 484 27.87 -31.04 -1.81
CA ASN A 484 26.77 -30.90 -2.77
C ASN A 484 25.44 -30.81 -2.01
N LEU A 485 25.04 -29.61 -1.56
CA LEU A 485 23.86 -29.40 -0.71
C LEU A 485 22.85 -28.42 -1.32
N GLN A 486 21.57 -28.65 -1.00
CA GLN A 486 20.44 -27.81 -1.40
C GLN A 486 19.44 -27.60 -0.26
N VAL A 487 18.64 -26.54 -0.37
CA VAL A 487 17.47 -26.34 0.49
C VAL A 487 16.40 -27.37 0.14
N ARG A 488 16.10 -28.25 1.10
CA ARG A 488 15.09 -29.31 0.96
C ARG A 488 13.71 -28.87 1.42
N ASP A 489 13.68 -27.97 2.40
CA ASP A 489 12.45 -27.53 3.03
C ASP A 489 12.61 -26.14 3.64
N ILE A 490 11.54 -25.36 3.57
CA ILE A 490 11.42 -24.07 4.25
C ILE A 490 10.15 -24.11 5.07
N MET A 491 10.30 -23.96 6.38
CA MET A 491 9.23 -24.03 7.36
C MET A 491 9.12 -22.69 8.09
N VAL A 492 7.92 -22.12 8.03
CA VAL A 492 7.56 -20.88 8.74
C VAL A 492 6.66 -21.26 9.90
N TYR A 493 6.87 -20.68 11.07
CA TYR A 493 6.03 -20.94 12.25
C TYR A 493 5.26 -19.68 12.64
N PRO A 494 4.14 -19.34 11.97
CA PRO A 494 3.41 -18.09 12.24
C PRO A 494 3.07 -17.91 13.72
N ILE A 495 2.50 -18.95 14.34
CA ILE A 495 2.19 -18.96 15.77
C ILE A 495 3.26 -19.75 16.52
N LYS A 496 3.92 -19.10 17.46
CA LYS A 496 4.91 -19.73 18.35
C LYS A 496 4.31 -20.98 18.99
N SER A 497 5.09 -22.08 18.94
CA SER A 497 4.76 -23.39 19.51
C SER A 497 3.67 -24.20 18.77
N CYS A 498 3.05 -23.67 17.70
CA CYS A 498 2.10 -24.41 16.85
C CYS A 498 2.80 -25.12 15.68
N ALA A 499 2.10 -25.88 14.83
CA ALA A 499 2.74 -26.50 13.65
C ALA A 499 3.36 -25.46 12.70
N GLY A 500 4.24 -25.93 11.81
CA GLY A 500 4.83 -25.09 10.77
C GLY A 500 3.98 -25.07 9.50
N PHE A 501 3.93 -23.92 8.85
CA PHE A 501 3.53 -23.77 7.46
C PHE A 501 4.73 -24.13 6.57
N ARG A 502 4.55 -25.16 5.74
CA ARG A 502 5.55 -25.62 4.77
C ARG A 502 5.42 -24.81 3.49
N VAL A 503 6.49 -24.12 3.11
CA VAL A 503 6.51 -23.32 1.87
C VAL A 503 6.45 -24.29 0.66
N PRO A 504 5.55 -24.06 -0.31
CA PRO A 504 5.49 -24.91 -1.51
C PRO A 504 6.77 -24.82 -2.36
N ARG A 505 7.12 -25.89 -3.09
CA ARG A 505 8.23 -25.87 -4.06
C ARG A 505 7.96 -24.81 -5.14
N GLY A 506 9.00 -24.09 -5.56
CA GLY A 506 8.92 -23.03 -6.57
C GLY A 506 8.40 -21.68 -6.05
N VAL A 507 8.11 -21.56 -4.75
CA VAL A 507 7.73 -20.28 -4.13
C VAL A 507 8.97 -19.61 -3.54
N LEU A 508 9.27 -18.40 -4.03
CA LEU A 508 10.27 -17.51 -3.43
C LEU A 508 9.72 -16.95 -2.10
N TRP A 509 10.43 -17.22 -1.01
CA TRP A 509 10.05 -16.76 0.32
C TRP A 509 10.91 -15.58 0.76
N ASP A 510 10.26 -14.51 1.21
CA ASP A 510 10.93 -13.28 1.62
C ASP A 510 11.78 -13.49 2.89
N MET A 511 13.00 -12.96 2.83
CA MET A 511 13.95 -12.87 3.93
C MET A 511 13.89 -11.48 4.56
N ARG A 512 14.05 -11.43 5.88
CA ARG A 512 14.08 -10.19 6.66
C ARG A 512 15.26 -10.21 7.63
N PRO A 513 15.70 -9.05 8.13
CA PRO A 513 16.73 -9.00 9.18
C PRO A 513 16.37 -9.86 10.42
N GLU A 514 15.08 -10.01 10.73
CA GLU A 514 14.60 -10.83 11.85
C GLU A 514 14.38 -12.32 11.51
N GLY A 515 14.60 -12.76 10.26
CA GLY A 515 14.43 -14.15 9.80
C GLY A 515 13.50 -14.29 8.59
N LEU A 516 12.86 -15.47 8.46
CA LEU A 516 11.88 -15.70 7.39
C LEU A 516 10.64 -14.81 7.60
N ALA A 517 10.09 -14.28 6.51
CA ALA A 517 8.84 -13.54 6.57
C ALA A 517 7.73 -14.36 7.24
N TRP A 518 6.95 -13.70 8.12
CA TRP A 518 5.84 -14.27 8.89
C TRP A 518 6.23 -15.29 9.96
N ASP A 519 7.52 -15.55 10.16
CA ASP A 519 7.94 -16.48 11.20
C ASP A 519 7.78 -15.86 12.60
N ARG A 520 7.03 -16.55 13.45
CA ARG A 520 6.85 -16.26 14.88
C ARG A 520 6.39 -14.81 15.13
N GLU A 521 5.45 -14.32 14.33
CA GLU A 521 4.79 -13.02 14.59
C GLU A 521 3.69 -13.12 15.66
N TRP A 522 3.13 -14.31 15.89
CA TRP A 522 2.06 -14.55 16.86
C TRP A 522 2.47 -15.51 17.99
N CYS A 523 1.82 -15.38 19.14
CA CYS A 523 1.86 -16.39 20.22
C CYS A 523 0.51 -16.49 20.95
N LEU A 524 0.31 -17.60 21.64
CA LEU A 524 -0.80 -17.75 22.59
C LEU A 524 -0.33 -17.36 23.98
N VAL A 525 -1.09 -16.50 24.67
CA VAL A 525 -0.80 -16.06 26.03
C VAL A 525 -1.92 -16.44 26.97
N HIS A 526 -1.58 -16.92 28.17
CA HIS A 526 -2.56 -17.20 29.20
C HIS A 526 -3.26 -15.90 29.65
N ARG A 527 -4.60 -15.89 29.72
CA ARG A 527 -5.37 -14.65 29.99
C ARG A 527 -5.09 -14.05 31.37
N GLY A 528 -5.04 -14.89 32.42
CA GLY A 528 -4.77 -14.44 33.79
C GLY A 528 -3.32 -14.03 34.07
N THR A 529 -2.32 -14.83 33.67
CA THR A 529 -0.90 -14.59 34.00
C THR A 529 -0.12 -13.81 32.95
N GLY A 530 -0.65 -13.66 31.73
CA GLY A 530 0.04 -13.02 30.61
C GLY A 530 1.25 -13.80 30.06
N ARG A 531 1.52 -15.00 30.57
CA ARG A 531 2.65 -15.84 30.13
C ARG A 531 2.36 -16.50 28.79
N ALA A 532 3.34 -16.51 27.88
CA ALA A 532 3.23 -17.24 26.62
C ALA A 532 3.17 -18.75 26.86
N LEU A 533 2.25 -19.42 26.16
CA LEU A 533 2.12 -20.86 26.18
C LEU A 533 3.24 -21.52 25.37
N SER A 534 3.61 -22.73 25.78
CA SER A 534 4.67 -23.51 25.14
C SER A 534 4.19 -24.90 24.76
N GLN A 535 4.67 -25.43 23.64
CA GLN A 535 4.35 -26.79 23.18
C GLN A 535 4.75 -27.84 24.23
N LYS A 536 5.82 -27.59 25.00
CA LYS A 536 6.29 -28.47 26.09
C LYS A 536 5.21 -28.69 27.17
N GLN A 537 4.50 -27.62 27.53
CA GLN A 537 3.43 -27.66 28.53
C GLN A 537 2.09 -28.07 27.91
N HIS A 538 1.83 -27.65 26.66
CA HIS A 538 0.60 -27.92 25.93
C HIS A 538 0.90 -28.60 24.58
N PRO A 539 1.14 -29.93 24.53
CA PRO A 539 1.53 -30.63 23.31
C PRO A 539 0.53 -30.50 22.17
N ARG A 540 -0.77 -30.37 22.48
CA ARG A 540 -1.85 -30.18 21.50
C ARG A 540 -1.66 -28.96 20.59
N MET A 541 -0.81 -28.00 20.97
CA MET A 541 -0.42 -26.90 20.08
C MET A 541 0.22 -27.42 18.78
N ALA A 542 0.89 -28.58 18.78
CA ALA A 542 1.41 -29.23 17.57
C ALA A 542 0.33 -29.53 16.52
N LEU A 543 -0.93 -29.73 16.94
CA LEU A 543 -2.04 -30.08 16.05
C LEU A 543 -2.76 -28.85 15.49
N LEU A 544 -2.39 -27.64 15.92
CA LEU A 544 -2.84 -26.38 15.33
C LEU A 544 -2.00 -26.13 14.07
N GLN A 545 -2.64 -26.17 12.91
CA GLN A 545 -2.06 -26.10 11.58
C GLN A 545 -2.32 -24.72 10.98
N PRO A 546 -1.34 -23.80 11.04
CA PRO A 546 -1.43 -22.50 10.39
C PRO A 546 -1.21 -22.62 8.88
N LEU A 547 -2.01 -21.89 8.12
CA LEU A 547 -1.92 -21.70 6.68
C LEU A 547 -1.97 -20.19 6.39
N LEU A 548 -0.95 -19.68 5.72
CA LEU A 548 -0.92 -18.28 5.25
C LEU A 548 -1.61 -18.22 3.88
N ASP A 549 -2.84 -17.72 3.85
CA ASP A 549 -3.62 -17.50 2.63
C ASP A 549 -3.49 -16.02 2.24
N PHE A 550 -2.54 -15.72 1.37
CA PHE A 550 -2.25 -14.35 0.93
C PHE A 550 -3.34 -13.78 0.03
N ASP A 551 -3.99 -14.62 -0.79
CA ASP A 551 -5.06 -14.22 -1.70
C ASP A 551 -6.28 -13.69 -0.94
N LYS A 552 -6.61 -14.33 0.20
CA LYS A 552 -7.67 -13.86 1.10
C LYS A 552 -7.18 -12.88 2.18
N GLY A 553 -5.86 -12.68 2.30
CA GLY A 553 -5.27 -11.83 3.33
C GLY A 553 -5.48 -12.35 4.76
N VAL A 554 -5.57 -13.68 4.96
CA VAL A 554 -5.83 -14.29 6.28
C VAL A 554 -4.83 -15.39 6.64
N LEU A 555 -4.48 -15.48 7.93
CA LEU A 555 -3.91 -16.65 8.57
C LEU A 555 -5.05 -17.59 8.95
N GLN A 556 -5.23 -18.67 8.19
CA GLN A 556 -6.19 -19.72 8.53
C GLN A 556 -5.53 -20.71 9.48
N VAL A 557 -6.18 -21.02 10.60
CA VAL A 557 -5.69 -22.04 11.54
C VAL A 557 -6.72 -23.15 11.64
N SER A 558 -6.32 -24.36 11.27
CA SER A 558 -7.13 -25.57 11.42
C SER A 558 -6.58 -26.45 12.55
N TYR A 559 -7.44 -27.25 13.17
CA TYR A 559 -7.03 -28.20 14.20
C TYR A 559 -7.22 -29.63 13.71
N ARG A 560 -6.18 -30.45 13.74
CA ARG A 560 -6.23 -31.86 13.26
C ARG A 560 -6.66 -32.88 14.31
N GLY A 561 -6.64 -32.52 15.59
CA GLY A 561 -6.99 -33.45 16.67
C GLY A 561 -8.49 -33.59 16.91
N LEU A 562 -8.87 -34.49 17.81
CA LEU A 562 -10.24 -34.57 18.31
C LEU A 562 -10.51 -33.45 19.31
N LEU A 563 -11.65 -32.78 19.18
CA LEU A 563 -12.14 -31.83 20.19
C LEU A 563 -12.77 -32.60 21.37
N PRO A 564 -12.75 -32.04 22.59
CA PRO A 564 -13.30 -32.71 23.78
C PRO A 564 -14.79 -33.07 23.67
N ASP A 565 -15.53 -32.42 22.76
CA ASP A 565 -16.95 -32.60 22.52
C ASP A 565 -17.28 -33.46 21.29
N GLY A 566 -16.27 -34.08 20.65
CA GLY A 566 -16.47 -34.98 19.49
C GLY A 566 -16.84 -34.27 18.18
N LYS A 567 -16.77 -32.95 18.12
CA LYS A 567 -17.06 -32.16 16.90
C LYS A 567 -15.96 -32.29 15.84
N PRO A 568 -16.30 -32.10 14.55
CA PRO A 568 -15.33 -32.13 13.45
C PRO A 568 -14.24 -31.05 13.62
N PRO A 569 -13.09 -31.21 12.95
CA PRO A 569 -12.00 -30.25 12.98
C PRO A 569 -12.51 -28.86 12.56
N SER A 570 -12.40 -27.89 13.47
CA SER A 570 -12.77 -26.50 13.23
C SER A 570 -11.60 -25.72 12.62
N SER A 571 -11.92 -24.63 11.92
CA SER A 571 -10.93 -23.67 11.44
C SER A 571 -11.35 -22.25 11.78
N ILE A 572 -10.37 -21.37 11.95
CA ILE A 572 -10.57 -19.94 12.19
C ILE A 572 -9.73 -19.14 11.20
N ALA A 573 -10.28 -18.05 10.67
CA ALA A 573 -9.56 -17.09 9.84
C ALA A 573 -9.16 -15.88 10.70
N ILE A 574 -7.88 -15.53 10.67
CA ILE A 574 -7.32 -14.39 11.40
C ILE A 574 -6.74 -13.41 10.37
N PRO A 575 -7.15 -12.14 10.32
CA PRO A 575 -6.59 -11.18 9.36
C PRO A 575 -5.07 -11.06 9.46
N LEU A 576 -4.36 -11.02 8.32
CA LEU A 576 -2.91 -10.79 8.27
C LEU A 576 -2.52 -9.33 8.59
N SER A 577 -3.50 -8.44 8.68
CA SER A 577 -3.33 -7.02 9.04
C SER A 577 -2.85 -6.83 10.47
N ALA A 578 -1.97 -5.85 10.69
CA ALA A 578 -1.46 -5.49 12.01
C ALA A 578 -2.56 -4.93 12.94
N ASP A 579 -3.53 -4.23 12.37
CA ASP A 579 -4.76 -3.83 13.05
C ASP A 579 -5.90 -4.75 12.57
N PRO A 580 -6.43 -5.65 13.41
CA PRO A 580 -7.55 -6.51 13.04
C PRO A 580 -8.92 -5.83 13.16
N SER A 581 -9.04 -4.67 13.82
CA SER A 581 -10.33 -3.98 14.06
C SER A 581 -11.02 -3.51 12.77
N VAL A 582 -10.23 -3.32 11.72
CA VAL A 582 -10.63 -2.98 10.35
C VAL A 582 -11.27 -4.12 9.55
N PHE A 583 -11.26 -5.37 10.04
CA PHE A 583 -11.85 -6.52 9.33
C PHE A 583 -13.14 -7.04 9.97
N GLU A 584 -13.55 -6.57 11.16
CA GLU A 584 -14.92 -6.59 11.71
C GLU A 584 -14.93 -6.21 13.21
N SER A 585 -15.89 -5.34 13.57
CA SER A 585 -16.25 -4.78 14.90
C SER A 585 -15.13 -4.24 15.83
N PRO A 586 -15.30 -3.03 16.40
CA PRO A 586 -14.31 -2.38 17.25
C PRO A 586 -14.23 -3.08 18.62
N GLN A 587 -13.47 -4.17 18.70
CA GLN A 587 -13.15 -4.80 19.97
C GLN A 587 -11.71 -4.48 20.32
N VAL A 588 -11.59 -3.71 21.41
CA VAL A 588 -10.39 -3.09 21.97
C VAL A 588 -9.18 -4.04 21.92
N THR A 589 -8.18 -3.66 21.14
CA THR A 589 -6.85 -4.30 21.19
C THR A 589 -6.16 -3.78 22.46
N GLU A 590 -6.15 -4.55 23.53
CA GLU A 590 -5.43 -4.18 24.75
C GLU A 590 -3.92 -4.46 24.59
N HIS A 591 -3.10 -3.44 24.88
CA HIS A 591 -1.66 -3.59 25.03
C HIS A 591 -1.34 -4.09 26.45
N LEU A 592 -0.70 -5.25 26.58
CA LEU A 592 -0.23 -5.75 27.88
C LEU A 592 1.27 -6.09 27.84
N PRO A 593 1.98 -5.88 28.97
CA PRO A 593 3.27 -6.50 29.19
C PRO A 593 3.08 -8.02 29.30
N SER A 594 3.69 -8.78 28.38
CA SER A 594 3.76 -10.25 28.42
C SER A 594 5.20 -10.69 28.73
N ARG A 595 5.41 -11.98 28.99
CA ARG A 595 6.75 -12.57 29.14
C ARG A 595 6.95 -13.74 28.19
N VAL A 596 8.02 -13.69 27.39
CA VAL A 596 8.47 -14.77 26.52
C VAL A 596 9.92 -15.10 26.85
N CYS A 597 10.20 -16.38 27.14
CA CYS A 597 11.53 -16.84 27.56
C CYS A 597 12.14 -16.04 28.73
N GLY A 598 11.30 -15.52 29.64
CA GLY A 598 11.70 -14.76 30.84
C GLY A 598 11.70 -13.24 30.67
N GLU A 599 11.76 -12.74 29.44
CA GLU A 599 11.87 -11.30 29.12
C GLU A 599 10.49 -10.65 28.96
N ALA A 600 10.36 -9.40 29.43
CA ALA A 600 9.15 -8.61 29.27
C ALA A 600 9.02 -8.13 27.82
N ILE A 601 7.83 -8.19 27.25
CA ILE A 601 7.52 -7.84 25.86
C ILE A 601 6.18 -7.09 25.81
N THR A 602 5.96 -6.27 24.80
CA THR A 602 4.64 -5.66 24.53
C THR A 602 4.02 -6.36 23.33
N ALA A 603 2.92 -7.07 23.54
CA ALA A 603 2.18 -7.77 22.48
C ALA A 603 0.74 -7.25 22.40
N GLN A 604 0.20 -7.17 21.18
CA GLN A 604 -1.19 -6.78 20.91
C GLN A 604 -2.09 -8.01 20.98
N LYS A 605 -3.04 -8.03 21.92
CA LYS A 605 -4.01 -9.13 22.04
C LYS A 605 -5.19 -8.93 21.10
N TYR A 606 -5.65 -10.02 20.49
CA TYR A 606 -6.91 -10.00 19.74
C TYR A 606 -8.07 -9.97 20.74
N GLY A 607 -8.98 -8.99 20.58
CA GLY A 607 -10.17 -8.86 21.43
C GLY A 607 -11.29 -9.84 21.11
N CYS A 608 -11.32 -10.36 19.86
CA CYS A 608 -12.38 -11.22 19.34
C CYS A 608 -12.61 -12.48 20.20
N PRO A 609 -13.81 -12.67 20.78
CA PRO A 609 -14.19 -13.87 21.53
C PRO A 609 -14.07 -15.16 20.72
N ASP A 610 -14.37 -15.13 19.42
CA ASP A 610 -14.36 -16.33 18.57
C ASP A 610 -12.94 -16.84 18.35
N ILE A 611 -11.99 -15.94 18.05
CA ILE A 611 -10.57 -16.27 17.91
C ILE A 611 -10.03 -16.87 19.23
N ASN A 612 -10.25 -16.19 20.35
CA ASN A 612 -9.74 -16.63 21.64
C ASN A 612 -10.45 -17.90 22.15
N GLY A 613 -11.73 -18.05 21.86
CA GLY A 613 -12.54 -19.21 22.17
C GLY A 613 -12.10 -20.46 21.41
N PHE A 614 -11.74 -20.30 20.13
CA PHE A 614 -11.16 -21.37 19.31
C PHE A 614 -9.90 -21.97 19.97
N PHE A 615 -8.91 -21.15 20.31
CA PHE A 615 -7.68 -21.66 20.94
C PHE A 615 -7.90 -22.19 22.35
N SER A 616 -8.73 -21.51 23.16
CA SER A 616 -8.98 -21.91 24.54
C SER A 616 -9.69 -23.25 24.66
N SER A 617 -10.67 -23.52 23.79
CA SER A 617 -11.40 -24.79 23.77
C SER A 617 -10.50 -25.97 23.35
N ILE A 618 -9.60 -25.75 22.39
CA ILE A 618 -8.64 -26.76 21.95
C ILE A 618 -7.62 -27.08 23.04
N LEU A 619 -7.05 -26.06 23.70
CA LEU A 619 -5.97 -26.28 24.67
C LEU A 619 -6.47 -26.62 26.08
N GLY A 620 -7.76 -26.44 26.36
CA GLY A 620 -8.35 -26.63 27.69
C GLY A 620 -7.87 -25.59 28.71
N VAL A 621 -7.33 -24.46 28.24
CA VAL A 621 -6.76 -23.39 29.08
C VAL A 621 -7.19 -22.04 28.50
N SER A 622 -7.59 -21.12 29.38
CA SER A 622 -7.98 -19.76 29.00
C SER A 622 -6.80 -18.98 28.43
N CYS A 623 -6.77 -18.84 27.11
CA CYS A 623 -5.70 -18.19 26.37
C CYS A 623 -6.24 -17.18 25.36
N ALA A 624 -5.37 -16.27 24.94
CA ALA A 624 -5.65 -15.29 23.91
C ALA A 624 -4.54 -15.31 22.86
N LEU A 625 -4.91 -15.08 21.60
CA LEU A 625 -3.94 -14.83 20.55
C LEU A 625 -3.36 -13.43 20.72
N ALA A 626 -2.04 -13.33 20.61
CA ALA A 626 -1.33 -12.07 20.64
C ALA A 626 -0.36 -12.00 19.45
N ARG A 627 -0.16 -10.80 18.90
CA ARG A 627 0.79 -10.52 17.83
C ARG A 627 1.84 -9.50 18.30
N PHE A 628 3.05 -9.65 17.80
CA PHE A 628 4.12 -8.68 18.02
C PHE A 628 4.06 -7.56 16.98
N PRO A 629 4.39 -6.31 17.37
CA PRO A 629 4.48 -5.23 16.39
C PRO A 629 5.50 -5.60 15.31
N PRO A 630 5.15 -5.41 14.02
CA PRO A 630 6.05 -5.73 12.91
C PRO A 630 7.35 -4.93 13.02
N GLY A 631 8.50 -5.61 12.85
CA GLY A 631 9.83 -5.00 12.95
C GLY A 631 10.35 -4.78 14.38
N GLY A 632 9.67 -5.32 15.41
CA GLY A 632 10.15 -5.27 16.78
C GLY A 632 10.10 -3.88 17.44
N GLN A 633 9.34 -2.93 16.87
CA GLN A 633 9.21 -1.58 17.41
C GLN A 633 8.37 -1.57 18.70
N GLY A 634 9.05 -1.76 19.84
CA GLY A 634 8.50 -1.61 21.19
C GLY A 634 9.63 -1.35 22.19
N LYS A 635 9.31 -0.74 23.35
CA LYS A 635 10.29 -0.34 24.39
C LYS A 635 11.07 -1.50 25.05
N SER A 636 10.83 -2.75 24.64
CA SER A 636 11.56 -3.94 25.09
C SER A 636 11.82 -4.86 23.90
N MET A 637 13.03 -4.78 23.33
CA MET A 637 13.47 -5.56 22.17
C MET A 637 14.27 -6.79 22.62
N ARG A 638 14.17 -7.90 21.87
CA ARG A 638 14.93 -9.13 22.13
C ARG A 638 16.08 -9.27 21.14
N HIS A 639 17.23 -9.72 21.63
CA HIS A 639 18.43 -9.98 20.82
C HIS A 639 18.75 -11.47 20.74
N ALA A 640 19.38 -11.90 19.65
CA ALA A 640 19.87 -13.26 19.50
C ALA A 640 20.85 -13.60 20.64
N LYS A 641 20.70 -14.80 21.22
CA LYS A 641 21.51 -15.31 22.34
C LYS A 641 22.40 -16.49 21.94
N ALA A 642 22.36 -16.86 20.66
CA ALA A 642 23.19 -17.92 20.12
C ALA A 642 24.60 -17.38 19.87
N HIS A 643 25.60 -18.11 20.34
CA HIS A 643 27.02 -17.83 20.13
C HIS A 643 27.75 -19.11 19.74
N LEU A 644 28.80 -18.97 18.92
CA LEU A 644 29.71 -20.08 18.58
C LEU A 644 30.31 -20.68 19.85
N GLN A 645 30.33 -22.00 19.92
CA GLN A 645 30.80 -22.71 21.11
C GLN A 645 32.28 -23.06 21.00
N LYS A 646 32.95 -23.33 22.13
CA LYS A 646 34.39 -23.63 22.16
C LYS A 646 34.81 -24.78 21.25
N HIS A 647 33.94 -25.78 21.07
CA HIS A 647 34.19 -26.91 20.17
C HIS A 647 33.99 -26.58 18.68
N GLN A 648 33.44 -25.41 18.36
CA GLN A 648 33.24 -24.91 16.99
C GLN A 648 34.33 -23.90 16.58
N ASN A 649 35.23 -23.51 17.49
CA ASN A 649 36.35 -22.63 17.19
C ASN A 649 37.47 -23.42 16.49
N VAL A 650 37.43 -23.48 15.16
CA VAL A 650 38.62 -23.81 14.36
C VAL A 650 39.48 -22.54 14.24
N SER A 651 40.80 -22.68 14.34
CA SER A 651 41.75 -21.63 14.74
C SER A 651 41.61 -20.26 14.05
N SER A 652 41.34 -19.20 14.82
CA SER A 652 41.63 -17.82 14.41
C SER A 652 43.14 -17.53 14.52
N LYS A 653 43.92 -18.03 13.56
CA LYS A 653 45.30 -17.56 13.33
C LYS A 653 45.37 -16.77 12.01
N SER A 654 44.67 -15.64 11.91
CA SER A 654 45.03 -14.56 10.97
C SER A 654 44.11 -13.34 11.12
N SER A 655 44.53 -12.36 11.93
CA SER A 655 44.41 -10.93 11.60
C SER A 655 45.19 -10.15 12.66
N ARG A 656 46.49 -9.92 12.40
CA ARG A 656 47.33 -9.00 13.17
C ARG A 656 47.25 -7.64 12.49
N TYR A 657 46.44 -6.73 13.02
CA TYR A 657 46.67 -5.30 12.88
C TYR A 657 47.08 -4.76 14.27
N PRO A 658 48.30 -4.25 14.45
CA PRO A 658 48.74 -3.73 15.74
C PRO A 658 48.20 -2.30 15.95
N LEU A 659 47.35 -2.12 16.96
CA LEU A 659 47.09 -0.80 17.57
C LEU A 659 47.98 -0.63 18.82
N PRO A 660 48.47 0.57 19.14
CA PRO A 660 49.49 0.76 20.15
C PRO A 660 48.95 0.64 21.58
N SER A 661 49.79 0.05 22.42
CA SER A 661 49.64 -0.34 23.82
C SER A 661 49.36 0.79 24.83
N GLY A 662 48.53 0.47 25.84
CA GLY A 662 48.48 1.17 27.12
C GLY A 662 47.65 0.44 28.19
N MET A 663 48.35 -0.15 29.18
CA MET A 663 47.92 -0.61 30.52
C MET A 663 47.59 -2.11 30.74
N PRO A 664 48.19 -2.76 31.78
CA PRO A 664 48.05 -4.19 32.04
C PRO A 664 46.93 -4.54 33.04
N GLY A 665 46.20 -5.62 32.74
CA GLY A 665 45.71 -6.57 33.75
C GLY A 665 44.33 -6.35 34.36
N VAL A 666 43.28 -6.85 33.70
CA VAL A 666 42.16 -7.55 34.36
C VAL A 666 41.69 -8.67 33.42
N THR A 667 41.88 -9.93 33.81
CA THR A 667 41.25 -11.08 33.15
C THR A 667 39.79 -11.15 33.61
N THR A 668 38.85 -10.79 32.73
CA THR A 668 37.42 -11.03 32.99
C THR A 668 37.04 -12.49 32.68
N PRO A 669 36.07 -13.08 33.40
CA PRO A 669 35.62 -14.46 33.19
C PRO A 669 34.96 -14.65 31.81
N PRO A 670 34.79 -15.89 31.30
CA PRO A 670 34.31 -16.17 29.94
C PRO A 670 32.84 -15.80 29.67
N ASP A 671 32.13 -15.18 30.62
CA ASP A 671 30.70 -14.85 30.54
C ASP A 671 30.46 -13.32 30.50
N SER A 672 31.44 -12.52 30.07
CA SER A 672 31.23 -11.08 29.88
C SER A 672 30.60 -10.80 28.51
N ASP A 673 29.32 -10.41 28.53
CA ASP A 673 28.45 -10.00 27.42
C ASP A 673 28.91 -8.74 26.63
N THR A 674 30.22 -8.48 26.51
CA THR A 674 30.72 -7.17 26.04
C THR A 674 31.10 -7.07 24.55
N GLU A 675 31.00 -8.12 23.74
CA GLU A 675 31.25 -8.02 22.29
C GLU A 675 30.26 -8.81 21.41
N THR A 676 28.97 -8.49 21.49
CA THR A 676 27.99 -8.98 20.50
C THR A 676 27.22 -7.83 19.88
N GLU A 677 27.37 -7.69 18.55
CA GLU A 677 26.43 -6.92 17.73
C GLU A 677 24.99 -7.30 18.13
N GLN A 678 24.20 -6.30 18.55
CA GLN A 678 22.85 -6.47 19.03
C GLN A 678 21.87 -6.88 17.91
N ARG A 679 21.86 -8.15 17.52
CA ARG A 679 21.03 -8.68 16.40
C ARG A 679 19.59 -8.96 16.82
N ARG A 680 18.62 -8.43 16.08
CA ARG A 680 17.19 -8.43 16.45
C ARG A 680 16.52 -9.78 16.21
N ILE A 681 15.67 -10.23 17.14
CA ILE A 681 14.81 -11.41 16.98
C ILE A 681 13.37 -11.10 17.43
N LEU A 682 12.40 -11.79 16.83
CA LEU A 682 11.00 -11.75 17.28
C LEU A 682 10.76 -12.72 18.46
N LEU A 683 9.74 -13.56 18.37
CA LEU A 683 9.39 -14.57 19.36
C LEU A 683 10.29 -15.81 19.35
N SER A 684 11.32 -15.84 18.51
CA SER A 684 12.30 -16.93 18.45
C SER A 684 13.01 -17.12 19.79
N ASN A 685 13.44 -18.35 20.09
CA ASN A 685 14.07 -18.65 21.36
C ASN A 685 15.50 -18.09 21.44
N GLU A 686 16.33 -18.38 20.43
CA GLU A 686 17.78 -18.13 20.46
C GLU A 686 18.31 -17.40 19.19
N SER A 687 17.70 -17.59 18.01
CA SER A 687 18.12 -16.97 16.74
C SER A 687 16.95 -16.69 15.76
N PRO A 688 17.17 -15.87 14.71
CA PRO A 688 16.23 -15.68 13.60
C PRO A 688 15.85 -16.99 12.90
N ILE A 689 16.84 -17.80 12.54
CA ILE A 689 16.68 -18.99 11.71
C ILE A 689 17.39 -20.17 12.36
N LEU A 690 16.74 -21.32 12.36
CA LEU A 690 17.30 -22.60 12.75
C LEU A 690 17.41 -23.49 11.51
N ALA A 691 18.62 -23.96 11.21
CA ALA A 691 18.86 -24.92 10.15
C ALA A 691 19.16 -26.32 10.70
N ILE A 692 18.76 -27.36 9.97
CA ILE A 692 19.20 -28.74 10.21
C ILE A 692 19.68 -29.38 8.91
N ASN A 693 20.58 -30.34 9.03
CA ASN A 693 21.11 -31.12 7.94
C ASN A 693 20.45 -32.52 7.92
N LEU A 694 19.91 -32.93 6.77
CA LEU A 694 19.28 -34.25 6.59
C LEU A 694 20.28 -35.40 6.77
N SER A 695 21.55 -35.20 6.41
CA SER A 695 22.60 -36.21 6.65
C SER A 695 22.78 -36.48 8.14
N SER A 696 22.77 -35.45 8.97
CA SER A 696 22.80 -35.56 10.44
C SER A 696 21.57 -36.26 11.00
N LEU A 697 20.39 -36.01 10.39
CA LEU A 697 19.15 -36.67 10.78
C LEU A 697 19.14 -38.15 10.40
N ALA A 698 19.69 -38.52 9.25
CA ALA A 698 19.80 -39.92 8.81
C ALA A 698 20.64 -40.74 9.78
N VAL A 699 21.82 -40.22 10.16
CA VAL A 699 22.70 -40.86 11.15
C VAL A 699 22.01 -40.98 12.51
N LEU A 700 21.35 -39.91 12.98
CA LEU A 700 20.59 -39.93 14.22
C LEU A 700 19.48 -40.99 14.19
N ASN A 701 18.69 -41.07 13.11
CA ASN A 701 17.62 -42.04 12.98
C ASN A 701 18.14 -43.47 12.94
N ARG A 702 19.30 -43.72 12.30
CA ARG A 702 19.96 -45.02 12.36
C ARG A 702 20.33 -45.41 13.79
N GLU A 703 20.87 -44.48 14.57
CA GLU A 703 21.21 -44.73 15.98
C GLU A 703 19.98 -44.99 16.85
N VAL A 704 18.88 -44.26 16.60
CA VAL A 704 17.59 -44.47 17.27
C VAL A 704 17.04 -45.87 16.95
N MET A 705 17.04 -46.25 15.67
CA MET A 705 16.56 -47.57 15.23
C MET A 705 17.43 -48.71 15.76
N ALA A 706 18.76 -48.55 15.78
CA ALA A 706 19.68 -49.54 16.35
C ALA A 706 19.43 -49.81 17.84
N ARG A 707 18.77 -48.89 18.54
CA ARG A 707 18.40 -48.99 19.96
C ARG A 707 16.95 -49.42 20.17
N GLY A 708 16.23 -49.79 19.10
CA GLY A 708 14.82 -50.22 19.15
C GLY A 708 13.81 -49.07 19.16
N GLY A 709 14.23 -47.83 18.92
CA GLY A 709 13.34 -46.67 18.78
C GLY A 709 12.75 -46.53 17.38
N LYS A 710 11.74 -45.66 17.24
CA LYS A 710 11.16 -45.29 15.93
C LYS A 710 11.92 -44.09 15.34
N PRO A 711 12.15 -44.03 14.02
CA PRO A 711 12.76 -42.88 13.39
C PRO A 711 11.87 -41.64 13.59
N VAL A 712 12.51 -40.48 13.73
CA VAL A 712 11.84 -39.19 13.95
C VAL A 712 11.87 -38.32 12.69
N SER A 713 10.81 -37.55 12.47
CA SER A 713 10.75 -36.56 11.39
C SER A 713 11.65 -35.35 11.69
N ALA A 714 12.15 -34.68 10.65
CA ALA A 714 12.77 -33.36 10.74
C ALA A 714 11.91 -32.33 11.50
N ASP A 715 10.59 -32.45 11.42
CA ASP A 715 9.63 -31.51 11.99
C ASP A 715 9.73 -31.39 13.52
N VAL A 716 10.18 -32.46 14.21
CA VAL A 716 10.32 -32.45 15.68
C VAL A 716 11.40 -31.46 16.15
N PHE A 717 12.37 -31.15 15.29
CA PHE A 717 13.41 -30.16 15.56
C PHE A 717 12.96 -28.73 15.30
N ARG A 718 11.79 -28.56 14.67
CA ARG A 718 11.20 -27.27 14.33
C ARG A 718 12.17 -26.32 13.61
N ALA A 719 12.96 -26.86 12.71
CA ALA A 719 13.89 -26.11 11.89
C ALA A 719 13.14 -25.23 10.90
N ASN A 720 13.66 -24.04 10.63
CA ASN A 720 13.15 -23.15 9.61
C ASN A 720 13.65 -23.52 8.22
N ILE A 721 14.89 -24.01 8.11
CA ILE A 721 15.49 -24.43 6.85
C ILE A 721 16.06 -25.84 7.04
N VAL A 722 15.70 -26.74 6.14
CA VAL A 722 16.24 -28.10 6.10
C VAL A 722 17.16 -28.19 4.89
N ILE A 723 18.41 -28.54 5.13
CA ILE A 723 19.45 -28.65 4.11
C ILE A 723 19.77 -30.12 3.92
N GLY A 724 20.06 -30.55 2.70
CA GLY A 724 20.48 -31.91 2.43
C GLY A 724 21.00 -32.06 1.01
N PRO A 725 21.53 -33.24 0.65
CA PRO A 725 21.99 -33.51 -0.69
C PRO A 725 20.84 -33.39 -1.71
N PRO A 726 21.14 -33.06 -2.97
CA PRO A 726 20.15 -33.11 -4.04
C PRO A 726 19.66 -34.55 -4.19
N VAL A 727 18.35 -34.74 -4.08
CA VAL A 727 17.71 -36.04 -4.31
C VAL A 727 17.03 -35.97 -5.67
N ASP A 728 17.48 -36.82 -6.60
CA ASP A 728 16.64 -37.29 -7.68
C ASP A 728 15.57 -38.17 -7.02
N ASP A 729 14.27 -37.87 -7.19
CA ASP A 729 13.15 -38.57 -6.52
C ASP A 729 13.14 -40.10 -6.76
N SER A 730 14.05 -40.61 -7.60
CA SER A 730 14.34 -42.02 -7.88
C SER A 730 15.50 -42.66 -7.07
N ARG A 731 16.31 -41.90 -6.31
CA ARG A 731 17.55 -42.39 -5.66
C ARG A 731 17.36 -42.59 -4.15
N GLN A 732 17.71 -43.77 -3.65
CA GLN A 732 17.77 -44.03 -2.21
C GLN A 732 18.98 -43.34 -1.56
N PRO A 733 18.91 -42.93 -0.28
CA PRO A 733 20.04 -42.34 0.44
C PRO A 733 21.26 -43.27 0.35
N SER A 734 22.38 -42.75 -0.12
CA SER A 734 23.63 -43.49 -0.26
C SER A 734 24.49 -43.36 0.99
N ALA A 735 25.44 -44.28 1.20
CA ALA A 735 26.41 -44.17 2.30
C ALA A 735 27.29 -42.90 2.18
N GLU A 736 27.43 -42.36 0.97
CA GLU A 736 28.15 -41.10 0.70
C GLU A 736 27.38 -39.90 1.29
N ASP A 737 26.05 -39.93 1.31
CA ASP A 737 25.22 -38.83 1.86
C ASP A 737 25.40 -38.67 3.37
N GLU A 738 25.74 -39.74 4.09
CA GLU A 738 26.00 -39.70 5.53
C GLU A 738 27.37 -39.12 5.88
N THR A 739 28.31 -39.02 4.93
CA THR A 739 29.64 -38.45 5.17
C THR A 739 29.58 -36.97 5.57
N LEU A 740 28.48 -36.30 5.22
CA LEU A 740 28.22 -34.91 5.57
C LEU A 740 27.50 -34.73 6.92
N ALA A 741 27.23 -35.82 7.65
CA ALA A 741 26.56 -35.75 8.94
C ALA A 741 27.37 -34.91 9.94
N TYR A 742 26.68 -34.00 10.63
CA TYR A 742 27.21 -33.05 11.62
C TYR A 742 28.25 -32.07 11.08
N SER A 743 28.42 -31.97 9.76
CA SER A 743 29.29 -30.96 9.14
C SER A 743 28.87 -29.53 9.54
N GLU A 744 27.58 -29.32 9.84
CA GLU A 744 27.02 -28.02 10.26
C GLU A 744 27.57 -27.45 11.57
N ASP A 745 28.32 -28.25 12.35
CA ASP A 745 29.01 -27.75 13.53
C ASP A 745 30.25 -26.91 13.20
N HIS A 746 30.80 -27.06 11.98
CA HIS A 746 32.04 -26.42 11.55
C HIS A 746 31.83 -25.29 10.54
N TRP A 747 30.59 -24.99 10.17
CA TRP A 747 30.30 -23.91 9.21
C TRP A 747 30.46 -22.55 9.87
N SER A 748 31.15 -21.62 9.20
CA SER A 748 31.29 -20.24 9.64
C SER A 748 30.29 -19.31 8.94
N THR A 749 30.18 -19.44 7.62
CA THR A 749 29.18 -18.73 6.80
C THR A 749 28.58 -19.67 5.75
N LEU A 750 27.40 -19.30 5.27
CA LEU A 750 26.64 -20.11 4.33
C LEU A 750 25.92 -19.18 3.34
N ARG A 751 25.95 -19.52 2.05
CA ARG A 751 25.20 -18.81 1.01
C ARG A 751 24.11 -19.72 0.45
N ILE A 752 22.86 -19.26 0.50
CA ILE A 752 21.69 -19.93 -0.10
C ILE A 752 21.26 -19.12 -1.30
N GLY A 753 21.39 -19.68 -2.50
CA GLY A 753 21.13 -18.91 -3.72
C GLY A 753 22.03 -17.67 -3.78
N GLN A 754 21.42 -16.48 -3.72
CA GLN A 754 22.12 -15.18 -3.71
C GLN A 754 22.20 -14.52 -2.32
N GLN A 755 21.79 -15.22 -1.26
CA GLN A 755 21.65 -14.66 0.08
C GLN A 755 22.71 -15.22 1.03
N ASP A 756 23.40 -14.32 1.74
CA ASP A 756 24.44 -14.68 2.70
C ASP A 756 23.88 -14.86 4.11
N PHE A 757 24.43 -15.85 4.82
CA PHE A 757 24.07 -16.20 6.19
C PHE A 757 25.31 -16.36 7.04
N GLN A 758 25.23 -15.87 8.27
CA GLN A 758 26.23 -16.11 9.30
C GLN A 758 25.74 -17.18 10.27
N MET A 759 26.61 -18.13 10.60
CA MET A 759 26.34 -19.12 11.63
C MET A 759 26.49 -18.50 13.03
N LEU A 760 25.55 -18.80 13.91
CA LEU A 760 25.48 -18.31 15.29
C LEU A 760 25.77 -19.42 16.32
N GLY A 761 26.10 -20.63 15.87
CA GLY A 761 26.45 -21.77 16.71
C GLY A 761 25.38 -22.85 16.85
N SER A 762 25.74 -23.99 17.43
CA SER A 762 24.87 -25.18 17.50
C SER A 762 23.66 -24.98 18.42
N CYS A 763 22.51 -25.51 18.00
CA CYS A 763 21.24 -25.35 18.69
C CYS A 763 21.10 -26.32 19.87
N ARG A 764 20.85 -25.75 21.06
CA ARG A 764 20.57 -26.52 22.28
C ARG A 764 19.21 -27.17 22.19
N ARG A 765 19.15 -28.49 22.40
CA ARG A 765 17.89 -29.24 22.41
C ARG A 765 17.41 -29.49 23.82
N CYS A 766 16.09 -29.53 23.94
CA CYS A 766 15.37 -29.87 25.17
C CYS A 766 14.27 -30.87 24.83
N HIS A 767 13.60 -31.41 25.85
CA HIS A 767 12.49 -32.38 25.71
C HIS A 767 11.34 -31.99 24.76
N MET A 768 11.30 -30.75 24.25
CA MET A 768 10.36 -30.34 23.21
C MET A 768 10.50 -31.20 21.94
N VAL A 769 11.72 -31.63 21.58
CA VAL A 769 11.94 -32.47 20.38
C VAL A 769 11.34 -33.88 20.50
N CYS A 770 10.87 -34.28 21.68
CA CYS A 770 10.23 -35.58 21.89
C CYS A 770 8.70 -35.55 21.69
N ILE A 771 8.15 -34.42 21.28
CA ILE A 771 6.72 -34.28 20.98
C ILE A 771 6.52 -34.62 19.51
N ASP A 772 5.74 -35.66 19.26
CA ASP A 772 5.30 -36.03 17.92
C ASP A 772 4.40 -34.91 17.35
N GLN A 773 4.75 -34.39 16.18
CA GLN A 773 4.08 -33.21 15.62
C GLN A 773 2.72 -33.54 14.99
N ASP A 774 2.41 -34.81 14.74
CA ASP A 774 1.16 -35.28 14.13
C ASP A 774 0.14 -35.77 15.18
N THR A 775 0.62 -36.28 16.30
CA THR A 775 -0.22 -36.88 17.36
C THR A 775 -0.19 -36.10 18.68
N ALA A 776 0.76 -35.19 18.86
CA ALA A 776 1.04 -34.49 20.12
C ALA A 776 1.43 -35.41 21.30
N ILE A 777 1.73 -36.69 21.04
CA ILE A 777 2.16 -37.64 22.07
C ILE A 777 3.63 -37.38 22.43
N LYS A 778 3.95 -37.43 23.73
CA LYS A 778 5.32 -37.32 24.23
C LYS A 778 6.01 -38.69 24.16
N SER A 779 7.25 -38.70 23.69
CA SER A 779 8.14 -39.86 23.73
C SER A 779 9.46 -39.52 24.44
N GLU A 780 10.42 -40.44 24.46
CA GLU A 780 11.77 -40.18 24.98
C GLU A 780 12.77 -39.84 23.86
N GLU A 781 12.52 -40.31 22.64
CA GLU A 781 13.36 -40.06 21.45
C GLU A 781 12.96 -38.75 20.76
N PRO A 782 13.88 -38.04 20.09
CA PRO A 782 15.30 -38.38 19.86
C PRO A 782 16.23 -37.92 21.00
N PHE A 783 15.70 -37.38 22.11
CA PHE A 783 16.52 -36.73 23.13
C PHE A 783 17.45 -37.69 23.87
N VAL A 784 17.01 -38.92 24.14
CA VAL A 784 17.86 -39.95 24.76
C VAL A 784 19.05 -40.31 23.87
N THR A 785 18.83 -40.51 22.58
CA THR A 785 19.91 -40.81 21.62
C THR A 785 20.87 -39.62 21.49
N LEU A 786 20.35 -38.41 21.31
CA LEU A 786 21.17 -37.19 21.25
C LEU A 786 21.98 -36.96 22.54
N THR A 787 21.45 -37.32 23.71
CA THR A 787 22.20 -37.22 24.97
C THR A 787 23.42 -38.13 25.01
N LYS A 788 23.39 -39.24 24.26
CA LYS A 788 24.49 -40.21 24.21
C LYS A 788 25.49 -39.89 23.10
N THR A 789 25.05 -39.27 22.01
CA THR A 789 25.91 -39.08 20.82
C THR A 789 26.28 -37.62 20.54
N ARG A 790 25.53 -36.68 21.10
CA ARG A 790 25.65 -35.24 20.83
C ARG A 790 25.63 -34.39 22.11
N ARG A 791 26.21 -34.92 23.20
CA ARG A 791 26.36 -34.20 24.47
C ARG A 791 27.77 -33.66 24.64
N PHE A 792 27.89 -32.34 24.62
CA PHE A 792 29.14 -31.61 24.84
C PHE A 792 28.96 -30.64 26.01
N ASP A 793 29.95 -30.52 26.89
CA ASP A 793 29.91 -29.60 28.05
C ASP A 793 28.59 -29.67 28.86
N GLY A 794 28.07 -30.89 29.02
CA GLY A 794 26.83 -31.15 29.76
C GLY A 794 25.53 -30.79 29.04
N LYS A 795 25.57 -30.27 27.81
CA LYS A 795 24.41 -29.84 27.01
C LYS A 795 24.24 -30.71 25.75
N VAL A 796 23.01 -30.81 25.24
CA VAL A 796 22.65 -31.66 24.09
C VAL A 796 22.39 -30.80 22.86
N PHE A 797 22.99 -31.14 21.72
CA PHE A 797 22.99 -30.31 20.51
C PHE A 797 22.50 -31.02 19.26
N PHE A 798 21.74 -30.32 18.41
CA PHE A 798 21.39 -30.79 17.07
C PHE A 798 20.96 -29.63 16.19
N GLY A 799 21.47 -29.52 14.96
CA GLY A 799 21.24 -28.37 14.09
C GLY A 799 21.94 -27.10 14.56
N THR A 800 21.77 -26.04 13.80
CA THR A 800 22.61 -24.84 13.90
C THR A 800 21.79 -23.57 13.73
N HIS A 801 22.13 -22.54 14.49
CA HIS A 801 21.49 -21.23 14.42
C HIS A 801 22.18 -20.38 13.34
N MET A 802 21.39 -19.62 12.59
CA MET A 802 21.94 -18.67 11.62
C MET A 802 21.09 -17.40 11.52
N CYS A 803 21.68 -16.36 10.94
CA CYS A 803 20.99 -15.12 10.58
C CYS A 803 21.38 -14.67 9.17
N HIS A 804 20.44 -14.03 8.49
CA HIS A 804 20.67 -13.42 7.18
C HIS A 804 21.59 -12.19 7.32
N ILE A 805 22.54 -12.05 6.41
CA ILE A 805 23.41 -10.89 6.28
C ILE A 805 22.87 -10.08 5.08
N PRO A 806 22.34 -8.87 5.30
CA PRO A 806 21.93 -8.00 4.21
C PRO A 806 23.13 -7.69 3.31
N ALA A 807 22.93 -7.71 1.99
CA ALA A 807 23.97 -7.32 1.04
C ALA A 807 24.46 -5.88 1.34
N THR A 808 25.78 -5.70 1.41
CA THR A 808 26.42 -4.41 1.74
C THR A 808 26.52 -3.47 0.53
N THR A 809 26.35 -3.98 -0.68
CA THR A 809 26.19 -3.16 -1.88
C THR A 809 24.86 -2.44 -1.81
N GLU A 810 24.91 -1.11 -1.91
CA GLU A 810 23.75 -0.22 -2.07
C GLU A 810 22.68 -0.89 -2.94
N ALA A 811 21.40 -0.76 -2.57
CA ALA A 811 20.21 -1.49 -3.04
C ALA A 811 19.95 -1.40 -4.57
N SER A 812 20.92 -1.84 -5.34
CA SER A 812 21.08 -1.66 -6.78
C SER A 812 20.61 -2.89 -7.54
N THR A 813 20.26 -3.99 -6.88
CA THR A 813 19.68 -5.18 -7.52
C THR A 813 18.31 -5.52 -6.93
N VAL A 814 17.50 -6.25 -7.71
CA VAL A 814 16.18 -6.73 -7.27
C VAL A 814 16.33 -7.61 -6.02
N GLU A 815 17.36 -8.46 -5.99
CA GLU A 815 17.65 -9.39 -4.92
C GLU A 815 18.08 -8.67 -3.62
N ALA A 816 18.74 -7.52 -3.74
CA ALA A 816 19.08 -6.70 -2.58
C ALA A 816 17.84 -5.98 -2.01
N GLN A 817 16.94 -5.51 -2.88
CA GLN A 817 15.69 -4.85 -2.48
C GLN A 817 14.63 -5.83 -1.95
N ARG A 818 14.66 -7.07 -2.43
CA ARG A 818 13.79 -8.17 -2.02
C ARG A 818 14.61 -9.44 -1.85
N PRO A 819 15.29 -9.61 -0.71
CA PRO A 819 16.03 -10.84 -0.46
C PRO A 819 15.05 -12.00 -0.31
N THR A 820 15.21 -13.04 -1.12
CA THR A 820 14.37 -14.24 -1.09
C THR A 820 15.21 -15.51 -1.20
N ILE A 821 14.66 -16.61 -0.69
CA ILE A 821 15.17 -17.97 -0.89
C ILE A 821 14.02 -18.91 -1.28
N GLN A 822 14.32 -20.06 -1.88
CA GLN A 822 13.33 -21.08 -2.22
C GLN A 822 13.85 -22.50 -2.00
N ILE A 823 12.93 -23.46 -2.00
CA ILE A 823 13.28 -24.88 -2.00
C ILE A 823 13.97 -25.23 -3.33
N GLY A 824 15.11 -25.90 -3.24
CA GLY A 824 15.98 -26.26 -4.37
C GLY A 824 17.20 -25.35 -4.53
N ASP A 825 17.26 -24.21 -3.83
CA ASP A 825 18.42 -23.33 -3.88
C ASP A 825 19.69 -24.07 -3.45
N THR A 826 20.78 -23.83 -4.19
CA THR A 826 22.09 -24.40 -3.88
C THR A 826 22.68 -23.73 -2.63
N VAL A 827 23.31 -24.55 -1.81
CA VAL A 827 23.93 -24.14 -0.55
C VAL A 827 25.44 -24.22 -0.70
N MET A 828 26.11 -23.08 -0.59
CA MET A 828 27.58 -23.00 -0.54
C MET A 828 28.02 -22.70 0.89
N ILE A 829 29.06 -23.39 1.35
CA ILE A 829 29.55 -23.33 2.72
C ILE A 829 30.97 -22.79 2.71
N ASP A 830 31.23 -21.83 3.61
CA ASP A 830 32.59 -21.45 4.02
C ASP A 830 32.84 -22.13 5.38
N VAL A 831 33.90 -22.94 5.47
CA VAL A 831 34.24 -23.72 6.68
C VAL A 831 35.15 -22.89 7.56
#